data_AF-A0A947YNP9-F1
#
_entry.id   AF-A0A947YNP9-F1
#
_cell.length_a   1.000
_cell.length_b   1.000
_cell.length_c   1.000
_cell.angle_alpha   90.00
_cell.angle_beta   90.00
_cell.angle_gamma   90.00
#
_symmetry.space_group_name_H-M   'P 1'
#
loop_
_entity.id
_entity.type
_entity.pdbx_description
1 polymer ?
#
loop_
_entity_poly.entity_id
_entity_poly.type
_entity_poly.pdbx_seq_one_letter_code
_entity_poly.pdbx_strand_id
1 'polypeptide(L)'
;MKTHEVLTETGERFIFPIEGYVSRASRITGFRQLLEYGLKAPNPMLVLGHDAFVQWREEGGMTPPVEQAVRTAFRRIRTANPGRGAYIGRAFYVPGIDNPNGPRTAAIYDEDEYIHTIEQFYQFVTDQGYDKTPGADIALILHPFIHVMDERSTYCGKTIKEGEQLPWTGGYIVPAPAPGREHQVRIAATFGPDEAIQSSPYDEYLVDPRRETVFGKTIQFKPYTYVPKTGSVYEPFPIPLDMQLEQALTDTEAIQIAQEAYKIMSRRPNVRIEFITQPDGVYFREIAPWEPLNELGLLRLDKGETVVAPVIRIRNNRDIRRVTGPRAIVYFGPEAFQQRQTDLFAQVAYTPGIEKMVALVHGSVTTSHMARILGDAGHNVILVGDEEFTDGAVYQISQLENGDPMVEALNPYEKSVIPFDDVHSLQKGVAGMKVARLSVMRHYGIPVPDGFGVTSQAVQQYLKDIGLQKNIFALDMLDLTNITALEKLTTTIRKKILTSPLPIELASKIQDTASAYKFPYWATRSSGNEDGGETSSLAGLYESPMNISTENIADMIRHTIASYYSAASIITLKRMGQRPSSMKVGVGIHEFIPIDENTIGAVVFTDQNEIKIEAVLGSPELIVSGHATDFVRILYSRSTLQYTISSIGKPTLDINNMRIEEVIHLVKRIEEIFHRFQDIEMLIVPNRGRVVVQTRPI
;
A
#
# COMPACT_ATOMS: atom_id res chain seq x y z
N MET A 1 3.73 -49.56 -5.29
CA MET A 1 3.68 -50.41 -4.09
C MET A 1 4.88 -51.33 -4.07
N LYS A 2 5.81 -51.12 -3.13
CA LYS A 2 6.70 -52.15 -2.60
C LYS A 2 6.45 -52.18 -1.10
N THR A 3 6.10 -53.37 -0.63
CA THR A 3 5.85 -53.77 0.76
C THR A 3 7.08 -53.56 1.63
N HIS A 4 6.92 -52.87 2.75
CA HIS A 4 7.85 -52.91 3.88
C HIS A 4 7.12 -53.52 5.08
N GLU A 5 7.50 -54.75 5.41
CA GLU A 5 7.23 -55.38 6.69
C GLU A 5 8.54 -55.43 7.50
N VAL A 6 8.38 -55.34 8.83
CA VAL A 6 9.32 -55.51 9.95
C VAL A 6 10.05 -54.25 10.41
N LEU A 7 10.02 -53.76 11.66
CA LEU A 7 9.25 -53.95 12.93
C LEU A 7 9.73 -52.80 13.87
N THR A 8 8.86 -52.17 14.68
CA THR A 8 9.04 -51.89 16.14
C THR A 8 7.89 -51.02 16.69
N GLU A 9 7.60 -51.17 17.99
CA GLU A 9 6.43 -50.66 18.74
C GLU A 9 6.35 -49.12 18.93
N THR A 10 6.98 -48.30 18.09
CA THR A 10 7.09 -46.85 18.34
C THR A 10 6.87 -45.99 17.09
N GLY A 11 5.63 -45.73 16.69
CA GLY A 11 5.24 -44.56 15.88
C GLY A 11 5.80 -44.38 14.44
N GLU A 12 6.71 -45.23 13.98
CA GLU A 12 7.40 -45.10 12.67
C GLU A 12 6.51 -45.31 11.44
N ARG A 13 5.29 -45.87 11.62
CA ARG A 13 4.32 -46.06 10.53
C ARG A 13 3.71 -44.74 10.03
N PHE A 14 3.59 -43.74 10.89
CA PHE A 14 2.80 -42.54 10.60
C PHE A 14 3.63 -41.26 10.52
N ILE A 15 4.69 -41.16 11.32
CA ILE A 15 5.53 -39.97 11.42
C ILE A 15 6.90 -40.27 10.82
N PHE A 16 7.31 -39.43 9.86
CA PHE A 16 8.57 -39.58 9.14
C PHE A 16 9.41 -38.30 9.28
N PRO A 17 10.75 -38.37 9.35
CA PRO A 17 11.58 -37.22 8.98
C PRO A 17 11.26 -36.77 7.56
N ILE A 18 11.36 -35.48 7.24
CA ILE A 18 11.00 -35.01 5.90
C ILE A 18 11.83 -35.68 4.80
N GLU A 19 13.09 -36.02 5.09
CA GLU A 19 14.02 -36.70 4.20
C GLU A 19 13.61 -38.16 3.97
N GLY A 20 12.79 -38.74 4.84
CA GLY A 20 12.28 -40.11 4.74
C GLY A 20 10.95 -40.24 4.00
N TYR A 21 10.15 -39.17 3.86
CA TYR A 21 8.80 -39.26 3.27
C TYR A 21 8.77 -38.93 1.77
N VAL A 22 8.32 -39.87 0.92
CA VAL A 22 8.25 -39.67 -0.53
C VAL A 22 6.87 -39.16 -0.92
N SER A 23 6.80 -37.93 -1.42
CA SER A 23 5.56 -37.28 -1.86
C SER A 23 5.78 -36.46 -3.14
N ARG A 24 4.70 -36.26 -3.90
CA ARG A 24 4.65 -35.28 -5.00
C ARG A 24 4.20 -33.89 -4.55
N ALA A 25 3.89 -33.70 -3.27
CA ALA A 25 3.53 -32.40 -2.73
C ALA A 25 4.72 -31.42 -2.83
N SER A 26 4.50 -30.27 -3.48
CA SER A 26 5.49 -29.22 -3.70
C SER A 26 6.16 -28.78 -2.40
N ARG A 27 5.37 -28.64 -1.31
CA ARG A 27 5.86 -28.22 0.01
C ARG A 27 6.90 -29.18 0.60
N ILE A 28 6.70 -30.50 0.47
CA ILE A 28 7.67 -31.51 0.93
C ILE A 28 8.95 -31.44 0.10
N THR A 29 8.81 -31.31 -1.22
CA THR A 29 9.98 -31.17 -2.09
C THR A 29 10.75 -29.87 -1.83
N GLY A 30 10.07 -28.77 -1.56
CA GLY A 30 10.68 -27.47 -1.27
C GLY A 30 11.49 -27.48 0.02
N PHE A 31 10.92 -28.01 1.11
CA PHE A 31 11.65 -28.13 2.37
C PHE A 31 12.85 -29.08 2.30
N ARG A 32 12.74 -30.21 1.57
CA ARG A 32 13.90 -31.07 1.30
C ARG A 32 15.03 -30.32 0.60
N GLN A 33 14.68 -29.47 -0.38
CA GLN A 33 15.66 -28.64 -1.07
C GLN A 33 16.31 -27.61 -0.15
N LEU A 34 15.56 -27.00 0.77
CA LEU A 34 16.16 -26.11 1.77
C LEU A 34 17.25 -26.83 2.57
N LEU A 35 16.96 -28.04 3.06
CA LEU A 35 17.90 -28.85 3.82
C LEU A 35 19.10 -29.34 2.98
N GLU A 36 18.85 -29.83 1.76
CA GLU A 36 19.89 -30.30 0.83
C GLU A 36 20.94 -29.22 0.53
N TYR A 37 20.49 -27.96 0.42
CA TYR A 37 21.36 -26.82 0.14
C TYR A 37 21.92 -26.14 1.40
N GLY A 38 21.64 -26.71 2.58
CA GLY A 38 22.16 -26.24 3.87
C GLY A 38 21.54 -24.92 4.33
N LEU A 39 20.37 -24.54 3.83
CA LEU A 39 19.63 -23.39 4.33
C LEU A 39 19.02 -23.74 5.69
N LYS A 40 19.09 -22.81 6.62
CA LYS A 40 18.51 -22.98 7.96
C LYS A 40 16.98 -23.04 7.83
N ALA A 41 16.40 -24.17 8.22
CA ALA A 41 14.97 -24.45 8.20
C ALA A 41 14.50 -24.90 9.60
N PRO A 42 13.18 -24.97 9.87
CA PRO A 42 12.66 -25.55 11.11
C PRO A 42 13.22 -26.93 11.41
N ASN A 43 13.57 -27.19 12.68
CA ASN A 43 14.10 -28.48 13.11
C ASN A 43 13.54 -28.85 14.50
N PRO A 44 12.98 -30.05 14.72
CA PRO A 44 12.77 -31.12 13.75
C PRO A 44 11.68 -30.78 12.74
N MET A 45 11.81 -31.35 11.55
CA MET A 45 10.80 -31.26 10.52
C MET A 45 10.32 -32.66 10.18
N LEU A 46 9.07 -32.92 10.54
CA LEU A 46 8.44 -34.22 10.49
C LEU A 46 7.25 -34.17 9.51
N VAL A 47 6.86 -35.33 9.00
CA VAL A 47 5.71 -35.50 8.13
C VAL A 47 4.80 -36.54 8.74
N LEU A 48 3.54 -36.17 8.99
CA LEU A 48 2.46 -37.11 9.23
C LEU A 48 1.97 -37.59 7.88
N GLY A 49 2.30 -38.84 7.55
CA GLY A 49 2.07 -39.42 6.23
C GLY A 49 0.62 -39.78 5.95
N HIS A 50 0.33 -40.07 4.68
CA HIS A 50 -1.01 -40.40 4.17
C HIS A 50 -1.69 -41.55 4.91
N ASP A 51 -0.92 -42.56 5.34
CA ASP A 51 -1.45 -43.72 6.05
C ASP A 51 -2.16 -43.34 7.36
N ALA A 52 -1.75 -42.25 8.01
CA ALA A 52 -2.43 -41.75 9.21
C ALA A 52 -3.82 -41.21 8.88
N PHE A 53 -3.95 -40.51 7.76
CA PHE A 53 -5.24 -40.02 7.26
C PHE A 53 -6.15 -41.19 6.85
N VAL A 54 -5.61 -42.20 6.14
CA VAL A 54 -6.37 -43.39 5.74
C VAL A 54 -6.93 -44.09 6.97
N GLN A 55 -6.11 -44.32 7.99
CA GLN A 55 -6.53 -44.96 9.23
C GLN A 55 -7.55 -44.12 10.01
N TRP A 56 -7.36 -42.80 10.09
CA TRP A 56 -8.35 -41.89 10.71
C TRP A 56 -9.71 -41.96 10.01
N ARG A 57 -9.72 -41.99 8.67
CA ARG A 57 -10.94 -42.02 7.87
C ARG A 57 -11.68 -43.37 7.99
N GLU A 58 -10.96 -44.48 7.95
CA GLU A 58 -11.54 -45.83 8.01
C GLU A 58 -12.19 -46.11 9.38
N GLU A 59 -11.59 -45.61 10.46
CA GLU A 59 -12.04 -45.83 11.84
C GLU A 59 -12.96 -44.69 12.35
N GLY A 60 -13.18 -43.64 11.55
CA GLY A 60 -14.08 -42.54 11.87
C GLY A 60 -13.57 -41.58 12.95
N GLY A 61 -12.26 -41.47 13.13
CA GLY A 61 -11.64 -40.58 14.14
C GLY A 61 -10.19 -40.94 14.46
N MET A 62 -9.57 -40.17 15.37
CA MET A 62 -8.19 -40.44 15.79
C MET A 62 -8.07 -41.78 16.52
N THR A 63 -7.28 -42.69 15.97
CA THR A 63 -7.02 -44.00 16.60
C THR A 63 -5.87 -43.93 17.60
N PRO A 64 -5.84 -44.78 18.65
CA PRO A 64 -4.78 -44.75 19.65
C PRO A 64 -3.34 -44.81 19.08
N PRO A 65 -3.04 -45.61 18.03
CA PRO A 65 -1.71 -45.62 17.42
C PRO A 65 -1.33 -44.31 16.72
N VAL A 66 -2.27 -43.67 16.02
CA VAL A 66 -2.03 -42.40 15.31
C VAL A 66 -1.91 -41.26 16.32
N GLU A 67 -2.79 -41.22 17.32
CA GLU A 67 -2.76 -40.24 18.40
C GLU A 67 -1.43 -40.29 19.15
N GLN A 68 -0.98 -41.49 19.54
CA GLN A 68 0.30 -41.66 20.25
C GLN A 68 1.49 -41.20 19.40
N ALA A 69 1.47 -41.44 18.09
CA ALA A 69 2.51 -40.98 17.17
C ALA A 69 2.53 -39.43 17.08
N VAL A 70 1.35 -38.80 16.97
CA VAL A 70 1.20 -37.34 16.96
C VAL A 70 1.68 -36.72 18.27
N ARG A 71 1.26 -37.24 19.43
CA ARG A 71 1.72 -36.77 20.76
C ARG A 71 3.24 -36.87 20.89
N THR A 72 3.82 -37.97 20.43
CA THR A 72 5.27 -38.15 20.43
C THR A 72 5.97 -37.12 19.55
N ALA A 73 5.44 -36.83 18.35
CA ALA A 73 5.97 -35.80 17.46
C ALA A 73 5.86 -34.39 18.08
N PHE A 74 4.72 -34.06 18.68
CA PHE A 74 4.49 -32.79 19.38
C PHE A 74 5.49 -32.58 20.52
N ARG A 75 5.65 -33.56 21.41
CA ARG A 75 6.63 -33.50 22.50
C ARG A 75 8.04 -33.35 21.97
N ARG A 76 8.42 -34.09 20.93
CA ARG A 76 9.74 -33.97 20.30
C ARG A 76 10.00 -32.56 19.76
N ILE A 77 9.02 -31.94 19.10
CA ILE A 77 9.10 -30.57 18.59
C ILE A 77 9.32 -29.58 19.75
N ARG A 78 8.49 -29.68 20.80
CA ARG A 78 8.50 -28.77 21.95
C ARG A 78 9.74 -28.93 22.82
N THR A 79 10.24 -30.15 23.01
CA THR A 79 11.48 -30.41 23.75
C THR A 79 12.71 -29.90 23.00
N ALA A 80 12.75 -30.05 21.67
CA ALA A 80 13.86 -29.52 20.87
C ALA A 80 13.85 -27.99 20.77
N ASN A 81 12.69 -27.35 20.98
CA ASN A 81 12.48 -25.91 20.81
C ASN A 81 11.72 -25.31 22.00
N PRO A 82 12.32 -25.27 23.21
CA PRO A 82 11.69 -24.67 24.37
C PRO A 82 11.34 -23.21 24.07
N GLY A 83 10.07 -22.83 24.26
CA GLY A 83 9.55 -21.48 23.96
C GLY A 83 8.81 -21.33 22.62
N ARG A 84 9.00 -22.23 21.65
CA ARG A 84 8.30 -22.19 20.36
C ARG A 84 7.11 -23.15 20.35
N GLY A 85 5.90 -22.69 20.01
CA GLY A 85 4.76 -23.60 19.80
C GLY A 85 5.04 -24.61 18.68
N ALA A 86 4.25 -25.67 18.59
CA ALA A 86 4.28 -26.57 17.44
C ALA A 86 3.43 -26.00 16.29
N TYR A 87 3.76 -26.37 15.07
CA TYR A 87 3.07 -25.96 13.85
C TYR A 87 2.60 -27.18 13.07
N ILE A 88 1.49 -27.01 12.35
CA ILE A 88 0.94 -27.98 11.40
C ILE A 88 0.78 -27.26 10.05
N GLY A 89 1.42 -27.77 9.01
CA GLY A 89 1.30 -27.28 7.65
C GLY A 89 0.69 -28.33 6.73
N ARG A 90 -0.10 -27.91 5.75
CA ARG A 90 -0.60 -28.82 4.71
C ARG A 90 0.53 -29.24 3.77
N ALA A 91 0.58 -30.52 3.43
CA ALA A 91 1.39 -31.04 2.34
C ALA A 91 0.57 -31.96 1.44
N PHE A 92 -0.61 -31.49 1.06
CA PHE A 92 -1.51 -32.22 0.19
C PHE A 92 -0.97 -32.26 -1.23
N TYR A 93 -1.09 -33.41 -1.87
CA TYR A 93 -1.01 -33.57 -3.31
C TYR A 93 -2.30 -34.19 -3.80
N VAL A 94 -2.99 -33.51 -4.71
CA VAL A 94 -4.22 -33.99 -5.33
C VAL A 94 -4.03 -33.90 -6.84
N PRO A 95 -3.99 -35.03 -7.58
CA PRO A 95 -3.81 -35.01 -9.02
C PRO A 95 -4.81 -34.08 -9.73
N GLY A 96 -4.30 -33.16 -10.55
CA GLY A 96 -5.11 -32.18 -11.27
C GLY A 96 -5.47 -30.92 -10.48
N ILE A 97 -5.06 -30.80 -9.21
CA ILE A 97 -5.22 -29.60 -8.40
C ILE A 97 -3.83 -29.09 -8.02
N ASP A 98 -3.39 -28.00 -8.63
CA ASP A 98 -2.17 -27.33 -8.25
C ASP A 98 -2.36 -26.59 -6.91
N ASN A 99 -1.49 -26.88 -5.94
CA ASN A 99 -1.51 -26.34 -4.57
C ASN A 99 -2.89 -26.41 -3.87
N PRO A 100 -3.37 -27.61 -3.50
CA PRO A 100 -4.67 -27.78 -2.86
C PRO A 100 -4.82 -26.89 -1.61
N ASN A 101 -5.98 -26.24 -1.49
CA ASN A 101 -6.31 -25.41 -0.33
C ASN A 101 -6.39 -26.24 0.97
N GLY A 102 -6.36 -25.58 2.13
CA GLY A 102 -6.40 -26.27 3.42
C GLY A 102 -6.36 -25.30 4.59
N PRO A 103 -6.70 -25.77 5.81
CA PRO A 103 -6.61 -24.96 7.01
C PRO A 103 -5.20 -24.44 7.25
N ARG A 104 -5.09 -23.44 8.13
CA ARG A 104 -3.83 -22.81 8.53
C ARG A 104 -3.72 -22.76 10.03
N THR A 105 -2.49 -22.72 10.51
CA THR A 105 -2.22 -22.96 11.93
C THR A 105 -1.24 -21.93 12.46
N ALA A 106 -1.58 -21.33 13.60
CA ALA A 106 -0.67 -20.54 14.42
C ALA A 106 0.21 -21.45 15.30
N ALA A 107 0.94 -20.85 16.24
CA ALA A 107 1.67 -21.57 17.27
C ALA A 107 0.70 -22.31 18.20
N ILE A 108 0.87 -23.64 18.33
CA ILE A 108 0.10 -24.46 19.24
C ILE A 108 0.98 -24.89 20.42
N TYR A 109 0.52 -24.60 21.65
CA TYR A 109 1.29 -24.91 22.87
C TYR A 109 0.72 -26.08 23.66
N ASP A 110 -0.55 -26.40 23.44
CA ASP A 110 -1.26 -27.50 24.09
C ASP A 110 -1.27 -28.75 23.21
N GLU A 111 -1.09 -29.92 23.82
CA GLU A 111 -0.97 -31.18 23.09
C GLU A 111 -2.34 -31.67 22.56
N ASP A 112 -3.42 -31.42 23.29
CA ASP A 112 -4.77 -31.84 22.88
C ASP A 112 -5.31 -30.93 21.78
N GLU A 113 -5.04 -29.62 21.85
CA GLU A 113 -5.29 -28.67 20.76
C GLU A 113 -4.56 -29.09 19.47
N TYR A 114 -3.33 -29.60 19.58
CA TYR A 114 -2.55 -30.06 18.43
C TYR A 114 -3.21 -31.24 17.71
N ILE A 115 -3.72 -32.21 18.47
CA ILE A 115 -4.46 -33.35 17.92
C ILE A 115 -5.75 -32.88 17.27
N HIS A 116 -6.54 -32.06 17.97
CA HIS A 116 -7.80 -31.55 17.44
C HIS A 116 -7.59 -30.78 16.13
N THR A 117 -6.51 -30.02 16.04
CA THR A 117 -6.16 -29.30 14.82
C THR A 117 -5.84 -30.24 13.66
N ILE A 118 -5.13 -31.35 13.89
CA ILE A 118 -4.89 -32.35 12.83
C ILE A 118 -6.21 -32.93 12.31
N GLU A 119 -7.17 -33.22 13.20
CA GLU A 119 -8.49 -33.71 12.79
C GLU A 119 -9.23 -32.68 11.95
N GLN A 120 -9.09 -31.37 12.23
CA GLN A 120 -9.67 -30.32 11.38
C GLN A 120 -9.08 -30.33 9.96
N PHE A 121 -7.78 -30.59 9.79
CA PHE A 121 -7.17 -30.75 8.47
C PHE A 121 -7.75 -31.96 7.73
N TYR A 122 -7.92 -33.09 8.42
CA TYR A 122 -8.48 -34.31 7.84
C TYR A 122 -9.96 -34.18 7.49
N GLN A 123 -10.75 -33.55 8.36
CA GLN A 123 -12.14 -33.23 8.08
C GLN A 123 -12.26 -32.31 6.86
N PHE A 124 -11.45 -31.26 6.79
CA PHE A 124 -11.42 -30.35 5.63
C PHE A 124 -11.15 -31.11 4.32
N VAL A 125 -10.16 -32.00 4.30
CA VAL A 125 -9.82 -32.81 3.12
C VAL A 125 -11.01 -33.66 2.67
N THR A 126 -11.72 -34.25 3.63
CA THR A 126 -12.90 -35.09 3.39
C THR A 126 -14.07 -34.26 2.86
N ASP A 127 -14.31 -33.08 3.45
CA ASP A 127 -15.36 -32.15 3.04
C ASP A 127 -15.13 -31.63 1.61
N GLN A 128 -13.87 -31.37 1.25
CA GLN A 128 -13.48 -30.97 -0.11
C GLN A 128 -13.44 -32.14 -1.10
N GLY A 129 -13.54 -33.38 -0.63
CA GLY A 129 -13.47 -34.59 -1.47
C GLY A 129 -12.11 -34.85 -2.10
N TYR A 130 -11.04 -34.24 -1.57
CA TYR A 130 -9.67 -34.43 -2.06
C TYR A 130 -9.20 -35.88 -1.96
N ASP A 131 -9.62 -36.56 -0.90
CA ASP A 131 -9.32 -37.97 -0.63
C ASP A 131 -9.96 -38.95 -1.62
N LYS A 132 -10.95 -38.51 -2.40
CA LYS A 132 -11.64 -39.31 -3.42
C LYS A 132 -10.87 -39.33 -4.74
N THR A 133 -9.85 -38.49 -4.91
CA THR A 133 -9.05 -38.42 -6.13
C THR A 133 -8.01 -39.53 -6.15
N PRO A 134 -8.02 -40.45 -7.15
CA PRO A 134 -7.03 -41.52 -7.23
C PRO A 134 -5.60 -40.98 -7.29
N GLY A 135 -4.74 -41.44 -6.37
CA GLY A 135 -3.35 -40.99 -6.28
C GLY A 135 -3.15 -39.69 -5.48
N ALA A 136 -4.17 -39.23 -4.76
CA ALA A 136 -3.99 -38.19 -3.74
C ALA A 136 -3.07 -38.67 -2.61
N ASP A 137 -2.28 -37.75 -2.06
CA ASP A 137 -1.42 -37.94 -0.90
C ASP A 137 -1.73 -36.83 0.11
N ILE A 138 -2.35 -37.24 1.23
CA ILE A 138 -2.83 -36.37 2.29
C ILE A 138 -1.81 -36.40 3.43
N ALA A 139 -0.74 -35.64 3.27
CA ALA A 139 0.31 -35.50 4.28
C ALA A 139 0.23 -34.13 4.98
N LEU A 140 0.71 -34.09 6.23
CA LEU A 140 0.90 -32.86 7.00
C LEU A 140 2.36 -32.70 7.41
N ILE A 141 2.88 -31.48 7.37
CA ILE A 141 4.21 -31.14 7.87
C ILE A 141 4.09 -30.65 9.31
N LEU A 142 4.89 -31.22 10.20
CA LEU A 142 4.93 -30.91 11.62
C LEU A 142 6.32 -30.37 11.95
N HIS A 143 6.40 -29.14 12.45
CA HIS A 143 7.68 -28.52 12.80
C HIS A 143 7.50 -27.48 13.92
N PRO A 144 8.55 -26.96 14.58
CA PRO A 144 8.40 -25.86 15.54
C PRO A 144 7.95 -24.58 14.82
N PHE A 145 7.08 -23.81 15.44
CA PHE A 145 6.71 -22.49 14.96
C PHE A 145 7.93 -21.57 14.96
N ILE A 146 8.15 -20.85 13.85
CA ILE A 146 9.39 -20.08 13.68
C ILE A 146 9.35 -18.76 14.46
N HIS A 147 8.18 -18.18 14.71
CA HIS A 147 8.12 -16.95 15.50
C HIS A 147 8.29 -17.27 16.98
N VAL A 148 9.38 -16.75 17.56
CA VAL A 148 9.51 -16.65 19.02
C VAL A 148 8.78 -15.39 19.48
N MET A 149 7.77 -15.57 20.33
CA MET A 149 7.06 -14.48 21.00
C MET A 149 7.74 -14.21 22.36
N ASP A 150 8.95 -13.64 22.35
CA ASP A 150 9.73 -13.34 23.57
C ASP A 150 9.79 -11.83 23.85
N GLU A 151 9.65 -11.48 25.12
CA GLU A 151 9.50 -10.15 25.72
C GLU A 151 10.81 -9.32 25.77
N ARG A 152 11.94 -9.90 25.35
CA ARG A 152 13.28 -9.28 25.47
C ARG A 152 14.07 -9.20 24.16
N SER A 153 13.37 -9.31 23.04
CA SER A 153 13.98 -9.34 21.71
C SER A 153 14.64 -8.00 21.34
N THR A 154 15.84 -8.03 20.76
CA THR A 154 16.48 -6.85 20.17
C THR A 154 16.33 -6.85 18.65
N TYR A 155 16.03 -5.71 18.05
CA TYR A 155 15.71 -5.61 16.63
C TYR A 155 16.06 -4.23 16.06
N CYS A 156 16.75 -4.19 14.91
CA CYS A 156 17.37 -2.98 14.34
C CYS A 156 18.16 -2.14 15.37
N GLY A 157 18.78 -2.80 16.35
CA GLY A 157 19.55 -2.14 17.42
C GLY A 157 18.74 -1.60 18.61
N LYS A 158 17.41 -1.83 18.68
CA LYS A 158 16.53 -1.45 19.79
C LYS A 158 16.07 -2.66 20.62
N THR A 159 15.86 -2.52 21.92
CA THR A 159 15.31 -3.58 22.81
C THR A 159 13.79 -3.43 22.93
N ILE A 160 13.04 -4.49 22.59
CA ILE A 160 11.57 -4.55 22.68
C ILE A 160 11.16 -5.00 24.09
N LYS A 161 10.07 -4.45 24.66
CA LYS A 161 9.56 -4.77 26.02
C LYS A 161 8.30 -5.66 26.00
N GLU A 162 8.01 -6.29 27.14
CA GLU A 162 6.78 -7.05 27.41
C GLU A 162 5.52 -6.20 27.10
N GLY A 163 4.66 -6.67 26.18
CA GLY A 163 3.46 -5.97 25.70
C GLY A 163 3.60 -5.26 24.35
N GLU A 164 4.83 -5.04 23.87
CA GLU A 164 5.12 -4.56 22.52
C GLU A 164 5.28 -5.78 21.60
N GLN A 165 4.20 -6.29 21.02
CA GLN A 165 4.39 -7.24 19.92
C GLN A 165 5.00 -6.44 18.77
N LEU A 166 6.16 -6.80 18.27
CA LEU A 166 6.30 -7.15 16.86
C LEU A 166 7.53 -8.03 16.65
N PRO A 167 7.33 -9.32 16.34
CA PRO A 167 8.43 -10.25 16.11
C PRO A 167 8.93 -10.11 14.67
N TRP A 168 10.25 -10.11 14.53
CA TRP A 168 11.08 -10.51 13.39
C TRP A 168 10.53 -10.40 11.95
N THR A 169 11.31 -9.75 11.09
CA THR A 169 11.03 -9.56 9.66
C THR A 169 10.75 -10.84 8.92
N GLY A 170 9.57 -10.92 8.32
CA GLY A 170 9.22 -11.93 7.34
C GLY A 170 9.26 -11.36 5.93
N GLY A 171 9.52 -12.24 4.97
CA GLY A 171 9.26 -11.90 3.59
C GLY A 171 9.63 -12.94 2.56
N TYR A 172 9.87 -12.48 1.33
CA TYR A 172 10.27 -13.35 0.24
C TYR A 172 11.37 -12.74 -0.62
N ILE A 173 12.12 -13.62 -1.27
CA ILE A 173 13.17 -13.28 -2.22
C ILE A 173 12.85 -13.89 -3.59
N VAL A 174 13.07 -13.11 -4.64
CA VAL A 174 12.86 -13.48 -6.04
C VAL A 174 14.02 -12.98 -6.90
N PRO A 175 14.23 -13.53 -8.10
CA PRO A 175 15.21 -13.01 -9.06
C PRO A 175 14.88 -11.58 -9.47
N ALA A 176 15.90 -10.76 -9.73
CA ALA A 176 15.69 -9.44 -10.29
C ALA A 176 15.33 -9.53 -11.79
N PRO A 177 14.17 -9.02 -12.23
CA PRO A 177 13.71 -9.15 -13.61
C PRO A 177 14.35 -8.08 -14.51
N ALA A 178 15.63 -8.24 -14.90
CA ALA A 178 16.22 -7.41 -15.94
C ALA A 178 17.39 -8.10 -16.67
N PRO A 179 17.48 -7.98 -18.01
CA PRO A 179 18.66 -8.39 -18.77
C PRO A 179 19.93 -7.73 -18.19
N GLY A 180 20.98 -8.53 -17.96
CA GLY A 180 22.24 -8.06 -17.35
C GLY A 180 22.26 -7.98 -15.82
N ARG A 181 21.18 -8.38 -15.13
CA ARG A 181 21.09 -8.47 -13.66
C ARG A 181 20.89 -9.89 -13.14
N GLU A 182 21.34 -10.89 -13.90
CA GLU A 182 21.13 -12.34 -13.67
C GLU A 182 21.60 -12.87 -12.31
N HIS A 183 22.40 -12.09 -11.57
CA HIS A 183 22.91 -12.46 -10.25
C HIS A 183 22.25 -11.68 -9.12
N GLN A 184 21.47 -10.65 -9.45
CA GLN A 184 20.80 -9.83 -8.46
C GLN A 184 19.47 -10.46 -8.05
N VAL A 185 19.11 -10.21 -6.81
CA VAL A 185 17.85 -10.65 -6.21
C VAL A 185 17.09 -9.44 -5.71
N ARG A 186 15.76 -9.56 -5.75
CA ARG A 186 14.84 -8.63 -5.10
C ARG A 186 14.27 -9.27 -3.86
N ILE A 187 14.37 -8.58 -2.74
CA ILE A 187 13.83 -8.99 -1.45
C ILE A 187 12.67 -8.07 -1.12
N ALA A 188 11.52 -8.64 -0.81
CA ALA A 188 10.40 -7.94 -0.18
C ALA A 188 10.37 -8.33 1.30
N ALA A 189 10.27 -7.35 2.20
CA ALA A 189 10.33 -7.58 3.65
C ALA A 189 9.38 -6.65 4.42
N THR A 190 8.69 -7.15 5.44
CA THR A 190 7.87 -6.31 6.35
C THR A 190 8.06 -6.74 7.81
N PHE A 191 7.71 -5.87 8.75
CA PHE A 191 7.72 -6.24 10.17
C PHE A 191 6.62 -7.27 10.43
N GLY A 192 6.89 -8.28 11.27
CA GLY A 192 5.96 -9.38 11.48
C GLY A 192 6.18 -10.55 10.50
N PRO A 193 5.25 -11.51 10.47
CA PRO A 193 5.41 -12.75 9.71
C PRO A 193 5.47 -12.53 8.19
N ASP A 194 6.05 -13.48 7.47
CA ASP A 194 6.18 -13.44 6.01
C ASP A 194 4.83 -13.42 5.29
N GLU A 195 3.77 -13.97 5.91
CA GLU A 195 2.41 -13.83 5.38
C GLU A 195 1.92 -12.39 5.38
N ALA A 196 2.44 -11.51 6.25
CA ALA A 196 2.02 -10.12 6.34
C ALA A 196 2.37 -9.33 5.08
N ILE A 197 3.39 -9.73 4.32
CA ILE A 197 3.71 -9.09 3.02
C ILE A 197 2.52 -9.11 2.05
N GLN A 198 1.61 -10.07 2.21
CA GLN A 198 0.45 -10.18 1.33
C GLN A 198 -0.64 -9.14 1.63
N SER A 199 -0.62 -8.55 2.83
CA SER A 199 -1.71 -7.71 3.34
C SER A 199 -1.22 -6.40 3.99
N SER A 200 0.09 -6.16 4.02
CA SER A 200 0.72 -5.01 4.66
C SER A 200 1.74 -4.37 3.71
N PRO A 201 1.97 -3.04 3.78
CA PRO A 201 3.09 -2.43 3.11
C PRO A 201 4.42 -3.11 3.47
N TYR A 202 5.35 -3.15 2.53
CA TYR A 202 6.63 -3.83 2.69
C TYR A 202 7.74 -3.03 2.01
N ASP A 203 8.95 -3.22 2.50
CA ASP A 203 10.15 -2.65 1.90
C ASP A 203 10.66 -3.54 0.78
N GLU A 204 11.27 -2.92 -0.23
CA GLU A 204 11.95 -3.64 -1.31
C GLU A 204 13.45 -3.35 -1.28
N TYR A 205 14.26 -4.40 -1.44
CA TYR A 205 15.71 -4.33 -1.51
C TYR A 205 16.19 -4.99 -2.80
N LEU A 206 17.05 -4.32 -3.54
CA LEU A 206 17.77 -4.86 -4.68
C LEU A 206 19.20 -5.17 -4.26
N VAL A 207 19.55 -6.46 -4.21
CA VAL A 207 20.81 -6.93 -3.65
C VAL A 207 21.58 -7.74 -4.67
N ASP A 208 22.89 -7.51 -4.76
CA ASP A 208 23.81 -8.42 -5.42
C ASP A 208 24.52 -9.28 -4.36
N PRO A 209 24.17 -10.57 -4.24
CA PRO A 209 24.76 -11.46 -3.24
C PRO A 209 26.25 -11.72 -3.46
N ARG A 210 26.77 -11.52 -4.69
CA ARG A 210 28.20 -11.73 -5.00
C ARG A 210 29.06 -10.53 -4.62
N ARG A 211 28.48 -9.33 -4.70
CA ARG A 211 29.16 -8.07 -4.34
C ARG A 211 28.87 -7.63 -2.91
N GLU A 212 28.01 -8.34 -2.19
CA GLU A 212 27.61 -8.00 -0.82
C GLU A 212 27.12 -6.54 -0.72
N THR A 213 26.34 -6.11 -1.72
CA THR A 213 25.94 -4.71 -1.85
C THR A 213 24.44 -4.61 -2.11
N VAL A 214 23.79 -3.71 -1.37
CA VAL A 214 22.43 -3.24 -1.64
C VAL A 214 22.51 -2.09 -2.64
N PHE A 215 21.98 -2.28 -3.86
CA PHE A 215 22.03 -1.31 -4.96
C PHE A 215 20.89 -0.30 -4.93
N GLY A 216 19.79 -0.66 -4.28
CA GLY A 216 18.62 0.17 -4.16
C GLY A 216 17.70 -0.39 -3.09
N LYS A 217 17.02 0.52 -2.40
CA LYS A 217 15.96 0.16 -1.46
C LYS A 217 14.81 1.16 -1.56
N THR A 218 13.61 0.65 -1.40
CA THR A 218 12.38 1.43 -1.29
C THR A 218 11.81 1.13 0.08
N ILE A 219 11.83 2.13 0.97
CA ILE A 219 11.27 2.00 2.32
C ILE A 219 9.86 2.56 2.31
N GLN A 220 8.90 1.71 2.66
CA GLN A 220 7.47 2.06 2.69
C GLN A 220 7.04 2.39 4.11
N PHE A 221 5.96 3.15 4.22
CA PHE A 221 5.26 3.33 5.49
C PHE A 221 4.48 2.09 5.85
N LYS A 222 4.76 1.53 7.03
CA LYS A 222 4.20 0.27 7.51
C LYS A 222 3.39 0.58 8.79
N PRO A 223 2.10 0.97 8.69
CA PRO A 223 1.30 1.39 9.85
C PRO A 223 0.83 0.23 10.72
N TYR A 224 0.69 -0.95 10.12
CA TYR A 224 0.29 -2.18 10.79
C TYR A 224 0.93 -3.38 10.11
N THR A 225 0.94 -4.50 10.81
CA THR A 225 1.20 -5.83 10.27
C THR A 225 0.15 -6.81 10.80
N TYR A 226 0.28 -8.09 10.52
CA TYR A 226 -0.65 -9.10 10.99
C TYR A 226 0.07 -10.11 11.86
N VAL A 227 -0.39 -10.32 13.08
CA VAL A 227 0.20 -11.28 14.02
C VAL A 227 -0.73 -12.47 14.24
N PRO A 228 -0.17 -13.69 14.33
CA PRO A 228 -0.95 -14.87 14.68
C PRO A 228 -1.25 -14.83 16.19
N LYS A 229 -2.53 -14.94 16.57
CA LYS A 229 -2.95 -14.89 17.99
C LYS A 229 -3.28 -16.27 18.54
N THR A 230 -4.22 -16.98 17.91
CA THR A 230 -4.59 -18.39 18.19
C THR A 230 -5.27 -19.01 16.98
N GLY A 231 -5.10 -20.32 16.76
CA GLY A 231 -5.73 -21.05 15.65
C GLY A 231 -5.36 -20.51 14.26
N SER A 232 -6.35 -20.25 13.40
CA SER A 232 -6.16 -19.69 12.04
C SER A 232 -6.32 -18.16 11.97
N VAL A 233 -6.43 -17.47 13.10
CA VAL A 233 -6.77 -16.03 13.14
C VAL A 233 -5.52 -15.17 13.19
N TYR A 234 -5.38 -14.30 12.20
CA TYR A 234 -4.41 -13.21 12.16
C TYR A 234 -5.14 -11.91 12.49
N GLU A 235 -4.63 -11.16 13.46
CA GLU A 235 -5.18 -9.85 13.81
C GLU A 235 -4.25 -8.74 13.33
N PRO A 236 -4.79 -7.61 12.85
CA PRO A 236 -3.98 -6.44 12.55
C PRO A 236 -3.34 -5.95 13.85
N PHE A 237 -2.04 -5.76 13.81
CA PHE A 237 -1.23 -5.25 14.89
C PHE A 237 -0.56 -3.94 14.46
N PRO A 238 -0.77 -2.83 15.19
CA PRO A 238 -0.18 -1.55 14.84
C PRO A 238 1.35 -1.59 15.05
N ILE A 239 2.12 -1.27 14.00
CA ILE A 239 3.58 -1.16 14.13
C ILE A 239 3.88 0.09 14.99
N PRO A 240 4.80 0.02 15.97
CA PRO A 240 5.18 1.20 16.77
C PRO A 240 5.56 2.39 15.89
N LEU A 241 5.10 3.60 16.24
CA LEU A 241 5.23 4.80 15.41
C LEU A 241 6.67 5.08 14.95
N ASP A 242 7.65 4.82 15.83
CA ASP A 242 9.08 5.01 15.59
C ASP A 242 9.73 3.90 14.75
N MET A 243 8.94 2.91 14.31
CA MET A 243 9.35 1.85 13.39
C MET A 243 8.64 1.95 12.04
N GLN A 244 7.49 2.63 11.93
CA GLN A 244 6.64 2.59 10.72
C GLN A 244 7.37 3.07 9.44
N LEU A 245 8.39 3.91 9.58
CA LEU A 245 9.24 4.41 8.49
C LEU A 245 10.65 3.80 8.48
N GLU A 246 10.97 2.95 9.44
CA GLU A 246 12.26 2.26 9.49
C GLU A 246 12.30 1.12 8.47
N GLN A 247 13.51 0.77 8.05
CA GLN A 247 13.74 -0.37 7.17
C GLN A 247 13.46 -1.68 7.92
N ALA A 248 12.73 -2.59 7.26
CA ALA A 248 12.38 -3.91 7.79
C ALA A 248 13.57 -4.88 7.82
N LEU A 249 14.59 -4.66 7.01
CA LEU A 249 15.87 -5.34 7.09
C LEU A 249 16.97 -4.28 7.15
N THR A 250 17.96 -4.51 8.01
CA THR A 250 19.25 -3.84 7.86
C THR A 250 19.93 -4.30 6.56
N ASP A 251 20.80 -3.46 6.00
CA ASP A 251 21.52 -3.80 4.76
C ASP A 251 22.31 -5.12 4.92
N THR A 252 22.89 -5.35 6.10
CA THR A 252 23.59 -6.61 6.45
C THR A 252 22.67 -7.82 6.41
N GLU A 253 21.48 -7.73 6.99
CA GLU A 253 20.50 -8.82 6.96
C GLU A 253 20.02 -9.10 5.53
N ALA A 254 19.74 -8.04 4.75
CA ALA A 254 19.35 -8.18 3.34
C ALA A 254 20.43 -8.89 2.52
N ILE A 255 21.71 -8.57 2.74
CA ILE A 255 22.85 -9.25 2.12
C ILE A 255 22.92 -10.72 2.55
N GLN A 256 22.80 -11.00 3.84
CA GLN A 256 22.84 -12.38 4.35
C GLN A 256 21.71 -13.24 3.76
N ILE A 257 20.49 -12.71 3.74
CA ILE A 257 19.32 -13.37 3.13
C ILE A 257 19.59 -13.64 1.64
N ALA A 258 20.11 -12.65 0.91
CA ALA A 258 20.45 -12.78 -0.49
C ALA A 258 21.48 -13.88 -0.74
N GLN A 259 22.54 -13.95 0.06
CA GLN A 259 23.61 -14.94 -0.09
C GLN A 259 23.13 -16.37 0.16
N GLU A 260 22.34 -16.58 1.22
CA GLU A 260 21.78 -17.88 1.55
C GLU A 260 20.81 -18.37 0.46
N ALA A 261 19.90 -17.49 0.01
CA ALA A 261 18.97 -17.79 -1.08
C ALA A 261 19.70 -18.08 -2.41
N TYR A 262 20.81 -17.38 -2.68
CA TYR A 262 21.59 -17.53 -3.90
C TYR A 262 22.19 -18.94 -4.07
N LYS A 263 22.41 -19.68 -2.98
CA LYS A 263 22.86 -21.09 -3.02
C LYS A 263 21.88 -21.97 -3.82
N ILE A 264 20.58 -21.68 -3.72
CA ILE A 264 19.53 -22.36 -4.48
C ILE A 264 19.31 -21.68 -5.83
N MET A 265 19.15 -20.36 -5.84
CA MET A 265 18.77 -19.60 -7.03
C MET A 265 19.82 -19.65 -8.14
N SER A 266 21.10 -19.81 -7.80
CA SER A 266 22.17 -20.03 -8.80
C SER A 266 22.03 -21.32 -9.62
N ARG A 267 21.29 -22.32 -9.11
CA ARG A 267 20.99 -23.57 -9.81
C ARG A 267 19.55 -23.67 -10.29
N ARG A 268 18.63 -23.01 -9.59
CA ARG A 268 17.21 -22.90 -9.95
C ARG A 268 16.83 -21.42 -10.00
N PRO A 269 17.11 -20.72 -11.11
CA PRO A 269 16.95 -19.27 -11.17
C PRO A 269 15.51 -18.81 -11.03
N ASN A 270 14.51 -19.66 -11.31
CA ASN A 270 13.10 -19.27 -11.32
C ASN A 270 12.36 -19.78 -10.09
N VAL A 271 12.80 -19.37 -8.90
CA VAL A 271 12.16 -19.71 -7.62
C VAL A 271 11.93 -18.48 -6.74
N ARG A 272 10.85 -18.52 -5.98
CA ARG A 272 10.54 -17.61 -4.86
C ARG A 272 10.84 -18.37 -3.58
N ILE A 273 11.58 -17.74 -2.67
CA ILE A 273 11.91 -18.34 -1.38
C ILE A 273 11.35 -17.46 -0.27
N GLU A 274 10.58 -18.03 0.64
CA GLU A 274 10.04 -17.34 1.83
C GLU A 274 11.02 -17.49 3.01
N PHE A 275 11.20 -16.40 3.75
CA PHE A 275 12.11 -16.33 4.89
C PHE A 275 11.50 -15.57 6.07
N ILE A 276 12.05 -15.83 7.26
CA ILE A 276 11.79 -15.08 8.48
C ILE A 276 13.11 -14.89 9.21
N THR A 277 13.40 -13.70 9.72
CA THR A 277 14.54 -13.45 10.60
C THR A 277 14.25 -13.93 12.03
N GLN A 278 15.26 -14.20 12.84
CA GLN A 278 15.18 -14.54 14.27
C GLN A 278 16.51 -14.08 14.92
N PRO A 279 16.63 -13.97 16.27
CA PRO A 279 17.88 -13.56 16.91
C PRO A 279 19.06 -14.46 16.55
N ASP A 280 18.77 -15.75 16.31
CA ASP A 280 19.74 -16.78 15.98
C ASP A 280 19.95 -16.96 14.47
N GLY A 281 19.39 -16.08 13.63
CA GLY A 281 19.60 -16.02 12.18
C GLY A 281 18.32 -16.19 11.35
N VAL A 282 18.49 -16.23 10.03
CA VAL A 282 17.40 -16.34 9.06
C VAL A 282 16.93 -17.80 8.93
N TYR A 283 15.62 -18.02 8.98
CA TYR A 283 14.98 -19.29 8.69
C TYR A 283 14.23 -19.21 7.36
N PHE A 284 14.33 -20.25 6.54
CA PHE A 284 13.61 -20.37 5.27
C PHE A 284 12.45 -21.36 5.40
N ARG A 285 11.30 -21.01 4.82
CA ARG A 285 10.02 -21.72 5.04
C ARG A 285 9.43 -22.38 3.81
N GLU A 286 9.61 -21.79 2.64
CA GLU A 286 8.96 -22.31 1.44
C GLU A 286 9.78 -21.94 0.21
N ILE A 287 9.84 -22.87 -0.74
CA ILE A 287 10.33 -22.61 -2.09
C ILE A 287 9.18 -22.90 -3.03
N ALA A 288 8.82 -21.92 -3.86
CA ALA A 288 7.83 -22.06 -4.92
C ALA A 288 8.45 -21.68 -6.27
N PRO A 289 7.99 -22.23 -7.40
CA PRO A 289 8.34 -21.71 -8.72
C PRO A 289 8.03 -20.21 -8.81
N TRP A 290 8.92 -19.45 -9.45
CA TRP A 290 8.75 -18.03 -9.70
C TRP A 290 8.95 -17.73 -11.18
N GLU A 291 7.91 -17.17 -11.79
CA GLU A 291 7.98 -16.63 -13.14
C GLU A 291 7.95 -15.10 -13.03
N PRO A 292 8.96 -14.39 -13.57
CA PRO A 292 8.93 -12.94 -13.65
C PRO A 292 7.62 -12.48 -14.28
N LEU A 293 6.96 -11.48 -13.68
CA LEU A 293 5.73 -10.88 -14.21
C LEU A 293 5.88 -10.25 -15.62
N ASN A 294 7.10 -10.15 -16.14
CA ASN A 294 7.32 -9.85 -17.53
C ASN A 294 6.89 -11.09 -18.32
N GLU A 295 5.68 -11.05 -18.90
CA GLU A 295 5.00 -12.11 -19.69
C GLU A 295 3.84 -12.86 -19.03
N LEU A 296 3.09 -12.24 -18.10
CA LEU A 296 1.63 -12.44 -18.17
C LEU A 296 1.12 -11.63 -19.36
N GLY A 297 1.33 -12.14 -20.58
CA GLY A 297 0.65 -11.70 -21.79
C GLY A 297 -0.84 -12.03 -21.73
N LEU A 298 -1.54 -11.50 -20.72
CA LEU A 298 -2.93 -11.78 -20.38
C LEU A 298 -3.91 -10.79 -20.99
N LEU A 299 -3.45 -9.71 -21.63
CA LEU A 299 -4.30 -8.98 -22.56
C LEU A 299 -4.04 -9.51 -23.98
N ARG A 300 -4.88 -10.45 -24.43
CA ARG A 300 -4.94 -10.88 -25.84
C ARG A 300 -6.18 -10.27 -26.48
N LEU A 301 -6.10 -8.97 -26.73
CA LEU A 301 -7.01 -8.34 -27.68
C LEU A 301 -6.52 -8.66 -29.09
N ASP A 302 -7.45 -8.90 -30.01
CA ASP A 302 -7.12 -8.98 -31.43
C ASP A 302 -6.55 -7.62 -31.88
N LYS A 303 -5.67 -7.61 -32.90
CA LYS A 303 -5.02 -6.37 -33.34
C LYS A 303 -6.07 -5.33 -33.80
N GLY A 304 -6.16 -4.21 -33.08
CA GLY A 304 -7.15 -3.14 -33.34
C GLY A 304 -8.50 -3.35 -32.63
N GLU A 305 -8.64 -4.40 -31.82
CA GLU A 305 -9.81 -4.64 -30.99
C GLU A 305 -9.86 -3.66 -29.81
N THR A 306 -11.07 -3.24 -29.46
CA THR A 306 -11.35 -2.36 -28.32
C THR A 306 -12.58 -2.86 -27.59
N VAL A 307 -12.52 -2.92 -26.26
CA VAL A 307 -13.64 -3.31 -25.41
C VAL A 307 -14.16 -2.07 -24.70
N VAL A 308 -15.45 -1.76 -24.90
CA VAL A 308 -16.13 -0.65 -24.24
C VAL A 308 -17.32 -1.18 -23.47
N ALA A 309 -17.27 -1.05 -22.14
CA ALA A 309 -18.35 -1.50 -21.26
C ALA A 309 -18.33 -0.76 -19.92
N PRO A 310 -19.46 -0.71 -19.18
CA PRO A 310 -19.43 -0.32 -17.78
C PRO A 310 -18.60 -1.30 -16.96
N VAL A 311 -17.78 -0.79 -16.04
CA VAL A 311 -17.03 -1.59 -15.07
C VAL A 311 -18.01 -2.20 -14.08
N ILE A 312 -17.86 -3.49 -13.80
CA ILE A 312 -18.61 -4.19 -12.76
C ILE A 312 -17.63 -4.51 -11.64
N ARG A 313 -17.75 -3.80 -10.51
CA ARG A 313 -16.91 -4.04 -9.34
C ARG A 313 -17.41 -5.24 -8.55
N ILE A 314 -16.58 -6.29 -8.45
CA ILE A 314 -16.89 -7.53 -7.74
C ILE A 314 -16.30 -7.47 -6.35
N ARG A 315 -17.18 -7.47 -5.34
CA ARG A 315 -16.80 -7.42 -3.92
C ARG A 315 -17.10 -8.75 -3.23
N ASN A 316 -18.14 -9.44 -3.68
CA ASN A 316 -18.59 -10.73 -3.15
C ASN A 316 -19.47 -11.48 -4.18
N ASN A 317 -19.90 -12.70 -3.84
CA ASN A 317 -20.69 -13.57 -4.73
C ASN A 317 -22.02 -12.96 -5.23
N ARG A 318 -22.58 -11.94 -4.55
CA ARG A 318 -23.82 -11.29 -5.01
C ARG A 318 -23.59 -10.44 -6.26
N ASP A 319 -22.39 -9.88 -6.43
CA ASP A 319 -22.06 -9.03 -7.56
C ASP A 319 -21.93 -9.81 -8.87
N ILE A 320 -21.64 -11.13 -8.81
CA ILE A 320 -21.49 -12.00 -9.99
C ILE A 320 -22.74 -11.97 -10.87
N ARG A 321 -23.93 -11.86 -10.27
CA ARG A 321 -25.21 -11.81 -11.00
C ARG A 321 -25.33 -10.60 -11.94
N ARG A 322 -24.49 -9.58 -11.75
CA ARG A 322 -24.45 -8.37 -12.58
C ARG A 322 -23.57 -8.55 -13.82
N VAL A 323 -22.66 -9.52 -13.80
CA VAL A 323 -21.78 -9.87 -14.92
C VAL A 323 -22.63 -10.45 -16.03
N THR A 324 -22.89 -9.64 -17.06
CA THR A 324 -23.82 -9.95 -18.16
C THR A 324 -23.27 -9.49 -19.50
N GLY A 325 -23.70 -10.13 -20.58
CA GLY A 325 -23.27 -9.85 -21.96
C GLY A 325 -22.03 -10.65 -22.38
N PRO A 326 -21.70 -10.68 -23.69
CA PRO A 326 -20.62 -11.53 -24.20
C PRO A 326 -19.21 -11.04 -23.81
N ARG A 327 -19.05 -9.73 -23.54
CA ARG A 327 -17.79 -9.08 -23.18
C ARG A 327 -17.98 -8.05 -22.07
N ALA A 328 -17.71 -8.44 -20.82
CA ALA A 328 -17.82 -7.58 -19.65
C ALA A 328 -16.45 -7.02 -19.24
N ILE A 329 -16.43 -5.83 -18.63
CA ILE A 329 -15.28 -5.32 -17.88
C ILE A 329 -15.57 -5.50 -16.40
N VAL A 330 -14.71 -6.25 -15.71
CA VAL A 330 -14.90 -6.63 -14.31
C VAL A 330 -13.73 -6.09 -13.51
N TYR A 331 -13.98 -5.40 -12.40
CA TYR A 331 -12.93 -4.90 -11.50
C TYR A 331 -12.95 -5.67 -10.18
N PHE A 332 -11.81 -6.26 -9.83
CA PHE A 332 -11.54 -6.83 -8.52
C PHE A 332 -10.69 -5.84 -7.73
N GLY A 333 -11.34 -5.07 -6.86
CA GLY A 333 -10.67 -4.17 -5.93
C GLY A 333 -9.99 -4.90 -4.77
N PRO A 334 -9.22 -4.18 -3.94
CA PRO A 334 -8.49 -4.77 -2.81
C PRO A 334 -9.38 -5.65 -1.91
N GLU A 335 -10.65 -5.26 -1.72
CA GLU A 335 -11.62 -5.98 -0.90
C GLU A 335 -11.91 -7.42 -1.40
N ALA A 336 -11.82 -7.66 -2.72
CA ALA A 336 -12.02 -8.99 -3.28
C ALA A 336 -10.90 -9.97 -2.89
N PHE A 337 -9.73 -9.44 -2.50
CA PHE A 337 -8.55 -10.20 -2.11
C PHE A 337 -8.41 -10.36 -0.59
N GLN A 338 -8.96 -9.42 0.20
CA GLN A 338 -8.88 -9.44 1.67
C GLN A 338 -9.50 -10.70 2.29
N GLN A 339 -10.57 -11.24 1.70
CA GLN A 339 -11.24 -12.46 2.19
C GLN A 339 -10.67 -13.76 1.61
N ARG A 340 -9.69 -13.70 0.69
CA ARG A 340 -9.11 -14.85 -0.04
C ARG A 340 -10.14 -15.87 -0.53
N GLN A 341 -11.30 -15.41 -0.97
CA GLN A 341 -12.33 -16.27 -1.56
C GLN A 341 -11.89 -16.68 -2.97
N THR A 342 -11.01 -17.67 -3.10
CA THR A 342 -10.60 -18.21 -4.41
C THR A 342 -11.80 -18.64 -5.26
N ASP A 343 -12.87 -19.08 -4.60
CA ASP A 343 -14.13 -19.48 -5.24
C ASP A 343 -14.83 -18.31 -5.94
N LEU A 344 -14.61 -17.06 -5.51
CA LEU A 344 -15.17 -15.86 -6.12
C LEU A 344 -14.65 -15.69 -7.56
N PHE A 345 -13.34 -15.86 -7.75
CA PHE A 345 -12.68 -15.71 -9.05
C PHE A 345 -13.07 -16.84 -10.01
N ALA A 346 -13.14 -18.08 -9.49
CA ALA A 346 -13.62 -19.21 -10.27
C ALA A 346 -15.09 -19.06 -10.67
N GLN A 347 -15.96 -18.60 -9.74
CA GLN A 347 -17.37 -18.36 -10.06
C GLN A 347 -17.55 -17.25 -11.10
N VAL A 348 -16.76 -16.17 -11.02
CA VAL A 348 -16.79 -15.12 -12.04
C VAL A 348 -16.31 -15.67 -13.39
N ALA A 349 -15.19 -16.41 -13.42
CA ALA A 349 -14.62 -17.00 -14.63
C ALA A 349 -15.63 -17.88 -15.39
N TYR A 350 -16.46 -18.66 -14.68
CA TYR A 350 -17.43 -19.55 -15.30
C TYR A 350 -18.86 -18.99 -15.31
N THR A 351 -19.01 -17.66 -15.30
CA THR A 351 -20.33 -17.02 -15.37
C THR A 351 -21.05 -17.38 -16.69
N PRO A 352 -22.26 -17.97 -16.65
CA PRO A 352 -22.97 -18.35 -17.87
C PRO A 352 -23.27 -17.15 -18.78
N GLY A 353 -22.99 -17.29 -20.08
CA GLY A 353 -23.27 -16.27 -21.09
C GLY A 353 -22.14 -15.26 -21.34
N ILE A 354 -21.01 -15.39 -20.64
CA ILE A 354 -19.78 -14.63 -20.91
C ILE A 354 -18.91 -15.43 -21.89
N GLU A 355 -18.52 -14.80 -23.01
CA GLU A 355 -17.58 -15.40 -23.96
C GLU A 355 -16.13 -15.02 -23.60
N LYS A 356 -15.86 -13.74 -23.41
CA LYS A 356 -14.51 -13.23 -23.09
C LYS A 356 -14.59 -11.92 -22.31
N MET A 357 -14.25 -11.91 -21.02
CA MET A 357 -14.22 -10.69 -20.19
C MET A 357 -12.84 -10.03 -20.17
N VAL A 358 -12.80 -8.78 -19.72
CA VAL A 358 -11.59 -8.08 -19.27
C VAL A 358 -11.66 -7.90 -17.76
N ALA A 359 -10.78 -8.57 -17.02
CA ALA A 359 -10.66 -8.45 -15.58
C ALA A 359 -9.55 -7.47 -15.21
N LEU A 360 -9.93 -6.36 -14.58
CA LEU A 360 -9.04 -5.41 -13.93
C LEU A 360 -8.78 -5.92 -12.51
N VAL A 361 -7.53 -6.24 -12.18
CA VAL A 361 -7.16 -6.88 -10.91
C VAL A 361 -6.21 -6.00 -10.13
N HIS A 362 -6.63 -5.61 -8.91
CA HIS A 362 -5.82 -4.85 -7.97
C HIS A 362 -4.52 -5.59 -7.57
N GLY A 363 -3.48 -4.83 -7.19
CA GLY A 363 -2.24 -5.32 -6.59
C GLY A 363 -1.12 -5.71 -7.57
N SER A 364 0.05 -6.07 -7.03
CA SER A 364 1.20 -6.60 -7.77
C SER A 364 1.69 -7.91 -7.15
N VAL A 365 2.02 -8.91 -8.00
CA VAL A 365 2.55 -10.23 -7.64
C VAL A 365 1.66 -11.15 -6.79
N THR A 366 1.12 -10.74 -5.66
CA THR A 366 0.35 -11.60 -4.73
C THR A 366 -1.05 -11.94 -5.25
N THR A 367 -1.62 -11.06 -6.06
CA THR A 367 -2.87 -11.28 -6.79
C THR A 367 -2.71 -12.15 -8.04
N SER A 368 -1.47 -12.50 -8.42
CA SER A 368 -1.16 -13.26 -9.65
C SER A 368 -1.79 -14.66 -9.67
N HIS A 369 -1.83 -15.36 -8.54
CA HIS A 369 -2.42 -16.71 -8.47
C HIS A 369 -3.94 -16.67 -8.70
N MET A 370 -4.62 -15.64 -8.19
CA MET A 370 -6.07 -15.47 -8.36
C MET A 370 -6.41 -14.90 -9.73
N ALA A 371 -5.60 -13.95 -10.23
CA ALA A 371 -5.65 -13.45 -11.61
C ALA A 371 -5.43 -14.58 -12.64
N ARG A 372 -4.58 -15.56 -12.33
CA ARG A 372 -4.33 -16.73 -13.19
C ARG A 372 -5.57 -17.58 -13.42
N ILE A 373 -6.47 -17.72 -12.43
CA ILE A 373 -7.74 -18.45 -12.59
C ILE A 373 -8.56 -17.90 -13.76
N LEU A 374 -8.62 -16.57 -13.88
CA LEU A 374 -9.35 -15.89 -14.96
C LEU A 374 -8.62 -16.06 -16.31
N GLY A 375 -7.29 -15.99 -16.30
CA GLY A 375 -6.47 -16.22 -17.49
C GLY A 375 -6.57 -17.66 -18.02
N ASP A 376 -6.50 -18.66 -17.14
CA ASP A 376 -6.61 -20.09 -17.46
C ASP A 376 -8.02 -20.44 -17.99
N ALA A 377 -9.05 -19.70 -17.55
CA ALA A 377 -10.41 -19.79 -18.10
C ALA A 377 -10.58 -19.08 -19.46
N GLY A 378 -9.52 -18.47 -20.01
CA GLY A 378 -9.52 -17.84 -21.33
C GLY A 378 -9.93 -16.36 -21.35
N HIS A 379 -9.98 -15.69 -20.20
CA HIS A 379 -10.29 -14.26 -20.11
C HIS A 379 -9.07 -13.36 -20.18
N ASN A 380 -9.30 -12.10 -20.53
CA ASN A 380 -8.26 -11.09 -20.50
C ASN A 380 -8.08 -10.57 -19.08
N VAL A 381 -6.85 -10.44 -18.61
CA VAL A 381 -6.57 -9.93 -17.27
C VAL A 381 -5.54 -8.81 -17.34
N ILE A 382 -5.83 -7.70 -16.67
CA ILE A 382 -4.97 -6.53 -16.56
C ILE A 382 -4.71 -6.31 -15.07
N LEU A 383 -3.45 -6.38 -14.67
CA LEU A 383 -3.04 -5.97 -13.33
C LEU A 383 -3.00 -4.45 -13.30
N VAL A 384 -3.89 -3.84 -12.52
CA VAL A 384 -4.06 -2.38 -12.44
C VAL A 384 -3.31 -1.78 -11.24
N GLY A 385 -2.57 -2.60 -10.49
CA GLY A 385 -1.85 -2.15 -9.30
C GLY A 385 -2.81 -1.54 -8.29
N ASP A 386 -2.49 -0.34 -7.81
CA ASP A 386 -3.33 0.40 -6.85
C ASP A 386 -4.40 1.28 -7.52
N GLU A 387 -4.60 1.14 -8.84
CA GLU A 387 -5.57 1.95 -9.54
C GLU A 387 -7.01 1.50 -9.22
N GLU A 388 -7.83 2.46 -8.76
CA GLU A 388 -9.24 2.25 -8.45
C GLU A 388 -10.16 2.56 -9.65
N PHE A 389 -11.26 1.79 -9.74
CA PHE A 389 -12.27 1.91 -10.80
C PHE A 389 -13.67 2.06 -10.22
N THR A 390 -14.42 3.05 -10.71
CA THR A 390 -15.78 3.33 -10.28
C THR A 390 -16.75 2.29 -10.85
N ASP A 391 -17.54 1.68 -9.98
CA ASP A 391 -18.57 0.72 -10.37
C ASP A 391 -19.64 1.39 -11.24
N GLY A 392 -19.91 0.83 -12.43
CA GLY A 392 -20.86 1.35 -13.42
C GLY A 392 -20.29 2.39 -14.39
N ALA A 393 -19.10 2.95 -14.14
CA ALA A 393 -18.47 3.89 -15.07
C ALA A 393 -18.00 3.16 -16.35
N VAL A 394 -18.13 3.82 -17.51
CA VAL A 394 -17.81 3.21 -18.80
C VAL A 394 -16.33 3.42 -19.11
N TYR A 395 -15.63 2.32 -19.35
CA TYR A 395 -14.22 2.32 -19.73
C TYR A 395 -14.03 1.72 -21.11
N GLN A 396 -12.99 2.22 -21.78
CA GLN A 396 -12.44 1.70 -23.00
C GLN A 396 -11.12 0.99 -22.68
N ILE A 397 -11.01 -0.27 -23.10
CA ILE A 397 -9.80 -1.07 -23.01
C ILE A 397 -9.29 -1.31 -24.43
N SER A 398 -8.05 -0.93 -24.69
CA SER A 398 -7.36 -1.14 -25.97
C SER A 398 -5.91 -1.56 -25.74
N GLN A 399 -5.20 -1.86 -26.82
CA GLN A 399 -3.79 -2.21 -26.79
C GLN A 399 -2.96 -1.15 -27.53
N LEU A 400 -1.88 -0.68 -26.90
CA LEU A 400 -0.90 0.21 -27.52
C LEU A 400 -0.05 -0.53 -28.57
N GLU A 401 0.65 0.21 -29.44
CA GLU A 401 1.51 -0.39 -30.48
C GLU A 401 2.61 -1.31 -29.91
N ASN A 402 3.04 -1.06 -28.67
CA ASN A 402 4.02 -1.87 -27.96
C ASN A 402 3.43 -3.12 -27.28
N GLY A 403 2.11 -3.33 -27.37
CA GLY A 403 1.40 -4.46 -26.78
C GLY A 403 0.85 -4.21 -25.37
N ASP A 404 1.09 -3.03 -24.78
CA ASP A 404 0.64 -2.73 -23.42
C ASP A 404 -0.87 -2.44 -23.37
N PRO A 405 -1.55 -2.83 -22.26
CA PRO A 405 -2.94 -2.47 -22.03
C PRO A 405 -3.09 -0.95 -21.83
N MET A 406 -4.07 -0.36 -22.50
CA MET A 406 -4.52 1.00 -22.24
C MET A 406 -5.96 0.95 -21.72
N VAL A 407 -6.16 1.53 -20.53
CA VAL A 407 -7.45 1.55 -19.82
C VAL A 407 -7.86 3.00 -19.62
N GLU A 408 -8.89 3.46 -20.32
CA GLU A 408 -9.32 4.85 -20.31
C GLU A 408 -10.80 4.95 -19.92
N ALA A 409 -11.15 5.84 -19.00
CA ALA A 409 -12.54 6.17 -18.79
C ALA A 409 -13.08 6.93 -20.02
N LEU A 410 -14.23 6.54 -20.54
CA LEU A 410 -14.87 7.30 -21.63
C LEU A 410 -15.33 8.68 -21.17
N ASN A 411 -15.68 8.79 -19.89
CA ASN A 411 -15.88 10.08 -19.26
C ASN A 411 -14.51 10.64 -18.82
N PRO A 412 -14.01 11.74 -19.43
CA PRO A 412 -12.73 12.32 -19.05
C PRO A 412 -12.73 12.96 -17.65
N TYR A 413 -13.90 13.16 -17.06
CA TYR A 413 -14.11 13.61 -15.68
C TYR A 413 -14.33 12.45 -14.70
N GLU A 414 -14.10 11.19 -15.11
CA GLU A 414 -14.38 10.06 -14.22
C GLU A 414 -13.53 10.12 -12.94
N LYS A 415 -12.23 10.40 -13.09
CA LYS A 415 -11.28 10.57 -11.98
C LYS A 415 -10.99 12.04 -11.69
N SER A 416 -12.03 12.89 -11.75
CA SER A 416 -11.86 14.33 -11.60
C SER A 416 -11.76 14.82 -10.16
N VAL A 417 -12.30 14.06 -9.21
CA VAL A 417 -12.36 14.40 -7.78
C VAL A 417 -11.82 13.23 -6.97
N ILE A 418 -10.87 13.50 -6.07
CA ILE A 418 -10.21 12.48 -5.26
C ILE A 418 -10.19 12.91 -3.79
N PRO A 419 -10.82 12.16 -2.86
CA PRO A 419 -10.79 12.45 -1.42
C PRO A 419 -9.37 12.48 -0.86
N PHE A 420 -9.12 13.30 0.17
CA PHE A 420 -7.82 13.34 0.85
C PHE A 420 -7.44 12.01 1.51
N ASP A 421 -8.40 11.12 1.78
CA ASP A 421 -8.16 9.76 2.29
C ASP A 421 -7.47 8.84 1.26
N ASP A 422 -7.62 9.13 -0.04
CA ASP A 422 -6.95 8.36 -1.10
C ASP A 422 -5.53 8.89 -1.34
N VAL A 423 -4.65 8.59 -0.38
CA VAL A 423 -3.22 8.94 -0.46
C VAL A 423 -2.54 8.25 -1.64
N HIS A 424 -2.95 7.04 -2.00
CA HIS A 424 -2.34 6.27 -3.08
C HIS A 424 -2.43 7.00 -4.42
N SER A 425 -3.59 7.61 -4.69
CA SER A 425 -3.79 8.46 -5.86
C SER A 425 -3.14 9.83 -5.69
N LEU A 426 -3.40 10.52 -4.57
CA LEU A 426 -3.02 11.92 -4.40
C LEU A 426 -1.51 12.15 -4.25
N GLN A 427 -0.78 11.22 -3.62
CA GLN A 427 0.67 11.33 -3.45
C GLN A 427 1.44 11.42 -4.77
N LYS A 428 0.85 10.91 -5.87
CA LYS A 428 1.40 11.02 -7.23
C LYS A 428 1.30 12.43 -7.82
N GLY A 429 0.76 13.40 -7.07
CA GLY A 429 0.62 14.79 -7.48
C GLY A 429 -0.51 15.03 -8.48
N VAL A 430 -1.49 14.12 -8.59
CA VAL A 430 -2.58 14.22 -9.58
C VAL A 430 -3.46 15.46 -9.40
N ALA A 431 -3.63 15.93 -8.16
CA ALA A 431 -4.28 17.21 -7.81
C ALA A 431 -3.27 18.27 -7.33
N GLY A 432 -2.00 18.13 -7.73
CA GLY A 432 -0.88 18.98 -7.33
C GLY A 432 -0.27 18.64 -5.97
N MET A 433 0.92 19.18 -5.72
CA MET A 433 1.77 18.77 -4.59
C MET A 433 1.27 19.26 -3.23
N LYS A 434 0.50 20.34 -3.16
CA LYS A 434 -0.06 20.81 -1.88
C LYS A 434 -1.15 19.88 -1.38
N VAL A 435 -2.07 19.47 -2.26
CA VAL A 435 -3.09 18.45 -1.95
C VAL A 435 -2.43 17.11 -1.64
N ALA A 436 -1.40 16.72 -2.41
CA ALA A 436 -0.63 15.51 -2.14
C ALA A 436 -0.08 15.49 -0.70
N ARG A 437 0.55 16.58 -0.25
CA ARG A 437 1.10 16.69 1.11
C ARG A 437 0.02 16.68 2.19
N LEU A 438 -1.13 17.32 1.97
CA LEU A 438 -2.27 17.22 2.90
C LEU A 438 -2.77 15.79 3.04
N SER A 439 -2.91 15.08 1.93
CA SER A 439 -3.32 13.68 1.91
C SER A 439 -2.30 12.76 2.58
N VAL A 440 -1.00 12.97 2.34
CA VAL A 440 0.08 12.27 3.04
C VAL A 440 0.00 12.55 4.54
N MET A 441 -0.03 13.81 4.99
CA MET A 441 -0.16 14.14 6.42
C MET A 441 -1.39 13.46 7.06
N ARG A 442 -2.53 13.50 6.38
CA ARG A 442 -3.77 12.85 6.82
C ARG A 442 -3.59 11.34 7.01
N HIS A 443 -2.99 10.67 6.03
CA HIS A 443 -2.74 9.23 6.08
C HIS A 443 -1.93 8.83 7.32
N TYR A 444 -0.98 9.67 7.71
CA TYR A 444 -0.16 9.47 8.92
C TYR A 444 -0.84 10.02 10.19
N GLY A 445 -2.11 10.41 10.16
CA GLY A 445 -2.84 10.90 11.33
C GLY A 445 -2.35 12.25 11.85
N ILE A 446 -1.73 13.07 11.00
CA ILE A 446 -1.55 14.49 11.28
C ILE A 446 -2.90 15.17 11.05
N PRO A 447 -3.44 15.94 12.01
CA PRO A 447 -4.72 16.61 11.80
C PRO A 447 -4.59 17.66 10.69
N VAL A 448 -5.38 17.47 9.63
CA VAL A 448 -5.53 18.40 8.50
C VAL A 448 -7.01 18.63 8.25
N PRO A 449 -7.41 19.70 7.54
CA PRO A 449 -8.80 19.88 7.11
C PRO A 449 -9.28 18.71 6.24
N ASP A 450 -10.50 18.23 6.50
CA ASP A 450 -11.17 17.24 5.65
C ASP A 450 -11.47 17.85 4.27
N GLY A 451 -11.34 17.05 3.20
CA GLY A 451 -11.52 17.57 1.85
C GLY A 451 -11.19 16.59 0.74
N PHE A 452 -11.15 17.13 -0.48
CA PHE A 452 -10.87 16.41 -1.72
C PHE A 452 -10.14 17.33 -2.71
N GLY A 453 -9.41 16.73 -3.66
CA GLY A 453 -8.74 17.44 -4.74
C GLY A 453 -9.46 17.27 -6.08
N VAL A 454 -9.61 18.37 -6.83
CA VAL A 454 -9.90 18.33 -8.27
C VAL A 454 -8.59 18.13 -9.03
N THR A 455 -8.57 17.10 -9.87
CA THR A 455 -7.35 16.68 -10.56
C THR A 455 -6.93 17.66 -11.64
N SER A 456 -5.61 17.74 -11.85
CA SER A 456 -5.03 18.55 -12.91
C SER A 456 -5.47 18.14 -14.31
N GLN A 457 -5.75 16.85 -14.51
CA GLN A 457 -6.32 16.33 -15.76
C GLN A 457 -7.72 16.89 -16.01
N ALA A 458 -8.59 16.91 -14.99
CA ALA A 458 -9.93 17.47 -15.12
C ALA A 458 -9.89 18.97 -15.45
N VAL A 459 -9.00 19.73 -14.81
CA VAL A 459 -8.81 21.16 -15.14
C VAL A 459 -8.29 21.34 -16.56
N GLN A 460 -7.31 20.54 -17.00
CA GLN A 460 -6.80 20.61 -18.37
C GLN A 460 -7.87 20.25 -19.41
N GLN A 461 -8.69 19.24 -19.15
CA GLN A 461 -9.82 18.88 -20.01
C GLN A 461 -10.84 20.03 -20.07
N TYR A 462 -11.18 20.64 -18.92
CA TYR A 462 -12.07 21.80 -18.88
C TYR A 462 -11.54 22.97 -19.72
N LEU A 463 -10.25 23.30 -19.59
CA LEU A 463 -9.61 24.36 -20.39
C LEU A 463 -9.63 24.05 -21.89
N LYS A 464 -9.54 22.78 -22.27
CA LYS A 464 -9.69 22.30 -23.65
C LYS A 464 -11.12 22.48 -24.14
N ASP A 465 -12.11 22.06 -23.36
CA ASP A 465 -13.53 22.12 -23.71
C ASP A 465 -14.01 23.56 -23.95
N ILE A 466 -13.49 24.53 -23.18
CA ILE A 466 -13.79 25.95 -23.37
C ILE A 466 -12.93 26.65 -24.44
N GLY A 467 -12.08 25.88 -25.14
CA GLY A 467 -11.33 26.32 -26.31
C GLY A 467 -10.05 27.12 -26.02
N LEU A 468 -9.46 27.01 -24.82
CA LEU A 468 -8.31 27.85 -24.42
C LEU A 468 -6.94 27.31 -24.81
N GLN A 469 -6.83 26.09 -25.34
CA GLN A 469 -5.53 25.48 -25.66
C GLN A 469 -4.64 26.40 -26.51
N LYS A 470 -5.16 26.97 -27.60
CA LYS A 470 -4.38 27.86 -28.48
C LYS A 470 -3.91 29.12 -27.76
N ASN A 471 -4.75 29.71 -26.91
CA ASN A 471 -4.39 30.89 -26.13
C ASN A 471 -3.29 30.58 -25.11
N ILE A 472 -3.37 29.42 -24.45
CA ILE A 472 -2.38 28.98 -23.48
C ILE A 472 -1.05 28.70 -24.18
N PHE A 473 -1.04 27.99 -25.32
CA PHE A 473 0.19 27.77 -26.11
C PHE A 473 0.81 29.09 -26.60
N ALA A 474 0.00 30.11 -26.92
CA ALA A 474 0.53 31.41 -27.32
C ALA A 474 1.31 32.11 -26.19
N LEU A 475 1.02 31.82 -24.91
CA LEU A 475 1.79 32.35 -23.77
C LEU A 475 3.23 31.82 -23.75
N ASP A 476 3.49 30.62 -24.28
CA ASP A 476 4.84 30.05 -24.35
C ASP A 476 5.75 30.91 -25.23
N MET A 477 5.23 31.38 -26.37
CA MET A 477 5.97 32.14 -27.39
C MET A 477 6.10 33.63 -27.09
N LEU A 478 5.31 34.15 -26.15
CA LEU A 478 5.21 35.59 -25.91
C LEU A 478 6.39 36.13 -25.09
N ASP A 479 7.15 37.08 -25.62
CA ASP A 479 8.30 37.65 -24.91
C ASP A 479 7.86 38.41 -23.64
N LEU A 480 8.55 38.17 -22.52
CA LEU A 480 8.32 38.85 -21.23
C LEU A 480 8.52 40.37 -21.30
N THR A 481 9.23 40.88 -22.32
CA THR A 481 9.38 42.32 -22.56
C THR A 481 8.09 42.97 -23.08
N ASN A 482 7.18 42.20 -23.67
CA ASN A 482 5.91 42.69 -24.21
C ASN A 482 4.76 42.55 -23.19
N ILE A 483 4.84 43.35 -22.13
CA ILE A 483 3.88 43.32 -21.00
C ILE A 483 2.44 43.56 -21.49
N THR A 484 2.23 44.50 -22.42
CA THR A 484 0.88 44.81 -22.93
C THR A 484 0.24 43.60 -23.64
N ALA A 485 1.01 42.87 -24.45
CA ALA A 485 0.49 41.66 -25.11
C ALA A 485 0.22 40.55 -24.11
N LEU A 486 1.09 40.40 -23.09
CA LEU A 486 0.91 39.43 -22.01
C LEU A 486 -0.36 39.72 -21.21
N GLU A 487 -0.55 40.96 -20.75
CA GLU A 487 -1.73 41.40 -20.00
C GLU A 487 -3.03 41.19 -20.79
N LYS A 488 -3.00 41.52 -22.09
CA LYS A 488 -4.16 41.33 -22.97
C LYS A 488 -4.53 39.84 -23.11
N LEU A 489 -3.54 38.98 -23.32
CA LEU A 489 -3.77 37.55 -23.50
C LEU A 489 -4.21 36.87 -22.19
N THR A 490 -3.54 37.17 -21.07
CA THR A 490 -3.91 36.68 -19.73
C THR A 490 -5.31 37.14 -19.31
N THR A 491 -5.66 38.40 -19.54
CA THR A 491 -7.03 38.92 -19.30
C THR A 491 -8.07 38.18 -20.13
N THR A 492 -7.77 37.87 -21.40
CA THR A 492 -8.67 37.10 -22.28
C THR A 492 -8.90 35.70 -21.73
N ILE A 493 -7.83 35.01 -21.34
CA ILE A 493 -7.87 33.66 -20.75
C ILE A 493 -8.70 33.67 -19.47
N ARG A 494 -8.37 34.57 -18.52
CA ARG A 494 -9.08 34.70 -17.24
C ARG A 494 -10.57 34.97 -17.42
N LYS A 495 -10.93 35.94 -18.28
CA LYS A 495 -12.33 36.24 -18.58
C LYS A 495 -13.07 35.03 -19.13
N LYS A 496 -12.44 34.24 -20.01
CA LYS A 496 -13.05 33.05 -20.59
C LYS A 496 -13.30 31.96 -19.54
N ILE A 497 -12.35 31.76 -18.61
CA ILE A 497 -12.51 30.81 -17.49
C ILE A 497 -13.67 31.24 -16.57
N LEU A 498 -13.74 32.52 -16.19
CA LEU A 498 -14.76 33.05 -15.29
C LEU A 498 -16.18 33.09 -15.89
N THR A 499 -16.30 33.13 -17.22
CA THR A 499 -17.60 33.19 -17.91
C THR A 499 -18.09 31.84 -18.44
N SER A 500 -17.23 30.82 -18.47
CA SER A 500 -17.61 29.47 -18.90
C SER A 500 -17.95 28.63 -17.66
N PRO A 501 -19.10 27.95 -17.60
CA PRO A 501 -19.42 27.06 -16.48
C PRO A 501 -18.55 25.78 -16.52
N LEU A 502 -18.36 25.12 -15.38
CA LEU A 502 -17.80 23.78 -15.37
C LEU A 502 -18.74 22.80 -16.09
N PRO A 503 -18.23 21.76 -16.77
CA PRO A 503 -19.06 20.70 -17.34
C PRO A 503 -19.94 20.06 -16.28
N ILE A 504 -21.17 19.70 -16.66
CA ILE A 504 -22.20 19.21 -15.74
C ILE A 504 -21.67 18.03 -14.92
N GLU A 505 -20.96 17.11 -15.54
CA GLU A 505 -20.39 15.93 -14.90
C GLU A 505 -19.36 16.28 -13.81
N LEU A 506 -18.45 17.23 -14.09
CA LEU A 506 -17.49 17.72 -13.11
C LEU A 506 -18.19 18.46 -11.96
N ALA A 507 -19.13 19.34 -12.30
CA ALA A 507 -19.88 20.12 -11.31
C ALA A 507 -20.70 19.22 -10.38
N SER A 508 -21.40 18.21 -10.93
CA SER A 508 -22.15 17.22 -10.15
C SER A 508 -21.23 16.41 -9.24
N LYS A 509 -20.10 15.88 -9.73
CA LYS A 509 -19.16 15.14 -8.88
C LYS A 509 -18.64 15.99 -7.71
N ILE A 510 -18.31 17.25 -7.95
CA ILE A 510 -17.89 18.20 -6.90
C ILE A 510 -19.01 18.39 -5.88
N GLN A 511 -20.23 18.65 -6.35
CA GLN A 511 -21.39 18.90 -5.49
C GLN A 511 -21.76 17.66 -4.65
N ASP A 512 -21.79 16.48 -5.26
CA ASP A 512 -22.11 15.21 -4.59
C ASP A 512 -21.06 14.88 -3.53
N THR A 513 -19.77 15.04 -3.88
CA THR A 513 -18.66 14.82 -2.95
C THR A 513 -18.75 15.79 -1.77
N ALA A 514 -18.91 17.09 -2.02
CA ALA A 514 -19.04 18.09 -0.96
C ALA A 514 -20.27 17.84 -0.08
N SER A 515 -21.40 17.50 -0.67
CA SER A 515 -22.63 17.20 0.07
C SER A 515 -22.49 15.99 1.00
N ALA A 516 -21.65 15.01 0.64
CA ALA A 516 -21.38 13.84 1.47
C ALA A 516 -20.62 14.18 2.78
N TYR A 517 -19.74 15.18 2.75
CA TYR A 517 -19.00 15.65 3.93
C TYR A 517 -19.86 16.48 4.91
N LYS A 518 -20.96 17.08 4.43
CA LYS A 518 -21.93 17.86 5.24
C LYS A 518 -21.32 19.06 5.98
N PHE A 519 -20.24 19.64 5.47
CA PHE A 519 -19.70 20.90 6.01
C PHE A 519 -20.54 22.11 5.55
N PRO A 520 -20.74 23.12 6.40
CA PRO A 520 -21.52 24.31 6.05
C PRO A 520 -20.76 25.25 5.09
N TYR A 521 -19.44 25.30 5.21
CA TYR A 521 -18.58 26.19 4.42
C TYR A 521 -17.28 25.50 4.03
N TRP A 522 -16.74 25.95 2.90
CA TRP A 522 -15.58 25.36 2.23
C TRP A 522 -14.52 26.42 1.93
N ALA A 523 -13.30 25.95 1.70
CA ALA A 523 -12.21 26.74 1.17
C ALA A 523 -11.59 26.02 -0.03
N THR A 524 -11.06 26.80 -0.96
CA THR A 524 -10.32 26.31 -2.12
C THR A 524 -8.85 26.62 -1.95
N ARG A 525 -7.99 25.71 -2.41
CA ARG A 525 -6.54 25.86 -2.36
C ARG A 525 -5.95 25.59 -3.73
N SER A 526 -5.20 26.54 -4.25
CA SER A 526 -4.40 26.34 -5.46
C SER A 526 -3.36 25.23 -5.21
N SER A 527 -3.30 24.23 -6.09
CA SER A 527 -2.36 23.11 -5.96
C SER A 527 -1.75 22.74 -7.31
N GLY A 528 -0.57 23.29 -7.61
CA GLY A 528 0.17 23.01 -8.84
C GLY A 528 1.24 21.92 -8.70
N ASN A 529 2.01 21.70 -9.76
CA ASN A 529 3.19 20.81 -9.81
C ASN A 529 4.44 21.36 -9.10
N GLU A 530 4.28 22.37 -8.26
CA GLU A 530 5.38 23.07 -7.59
C GLU A 530 5.97 22.17 -6.48
N ASP A 531 7.08 21.51 -6.78
CA ASP A 531 7.91 20.84 -5.79
C ASP A 531 9.00 21.81 -5.30
N GLY A 532 9.20 21.89 -3.99
CA GLY A 532 9.94 22.96 -3.33
C GLY A 532 11.41 23.07 -3.74
N GLY A 533 11.89 24.31 -3.81
CA GLY A 533 13.27 24.72 -4.08
C GLY A 533 13.34 26.10 -4.73
N GLU A 534 12.83 26.23 -5.96
CA GLU A 534 12.82 27.49 -6.74
C GLU A 534 11.44 28.21 -6.76
N THR A 535 10.44 27.60 -6.11
CA THR A 535 9.01 27.99 -6.15
C THR A 535 8.61 29.06 -5.14
N SER A 536 9.52 29.55 -4.29
CA SER A 536 9.24 30.67 -3.35
C SER A 536 8.70 31.91 -4.06
N SER A 537 9.08 32.09 -5.33
CA SER A 537 8.63 33.16 -6.23
C SER A 537 7.14 33.14 -6.59
N LEU A 538 6.46 31.98 -6.47
CA LEU A 538 5.05 31.79 -6.83
C LEU A 538 4.09 31.90 -5.62
N ALA A 539 4.64 31.98 -4.40
CA ALA A 539 3.84 32.13 -3.19
C ALA A 539 3.00 33.42 -3.23
N GLY A 540 1.72 33.32 -2.88
CA GLY A 540 0.79 34.46 -2.84
C GLY A 540 0.24 34.93 -4.20
N LEU A 541 0.61 34.30 -5.33
CA LEU A 541 0.12 34.70 -6.66
C LEU A 541 -1.22 34.08 -7.06
N TYR A 542 -1.69 33.07 -6.33
CA TYR A 542 -2.94 32.37 -6.63
C TYR A 542 -4.00 32.66 -5.58
N GLU A 543 -5.24 32.78 -6.02
CA GLU A 543 -6.39 33.02 -5.15
C GLU A 543 -6.81 31.71 -4.47
N SER A 544 -7.03 31.77 -3.15
CA SER A 544 -7.57 30.67 -2.34
C SER A 544 -8.85 31.12 -1.61
N PRO A 545 -9.98 31.27 -2.34
CA PRO A 545 -11.27 31.65 -1.74
C PRO A 545 -11.63 30.81 -0.51
N MET A 546 -12.24 31.46 0.49
CA MET A 546 -12.64 30.87 1.78
C MET A 546 -14.11 31.19 2.08
N ASN A 547 -14.70 30.52 3.07
CA ASN A 547 -16.09 30.71 3.50
C ASN A 547 -17.11 30.56 2.35
N ILE A 548 -16.94 29.49 1.57
CA ILE A 548 -17.72 29.20 0.36
C ILE A 548 -18.87 28.27 0.71
N SER A 549 -20.12 28.61 0.37
CA SER A 549 -21.22 27.66 0.52
C SER A 549 -21.11 26.52 -0.50
N THR A 550 -21.68 25.36 -0.19
CA THR A 550 -21.56 24.16 -1.04
C THR A 550 -21.97 24.43 -2.50
N GLU A 551 -23.01 25.23 -2.73
CA GLU A 551 -23.53 25.57 -4.06
C GLU A 551 -22.56 26.44 -4.88
N ASN A 552 -21.66 27.16 -4.21
CA ASN A 552 -20.73 28.10 -4.83
C ASN A 552 -19.33 27.50 -5.07
N ILE A 553 -19.07 26.25 -4.68
CA ILE A 553 -17.75 25.61 -4.83
C ILE A 553 -17.32 25.61 -6.30
N ALA A 554 -18.23 25.23 -7.23
CA ALA A 554 -17.93 25.18 -8.65
C ALA A 554 -17.54 26.56 -9.23
N ASP A 555 -18.16 27.63 -8.73
CA ASP A 555 -17.81 29.00 -9.12
C ASP A 555 -16.41 29.38 -8.61
N MET A 556 -16.14 29.11 -7.33
CA MET A 556 -14.85 29.44 -6.72
C MET A 556 -13.69 28.64 -7.29
N ILE A 557 -13.90 27.39 -7.72
CA ILE A 557 -12.90 26.62 -8.46
C ILE A 557 -12.49 27.36 -9.75
N ARG A 558 -13.43 27.98 -10.47
CA ARG A 558 -13.11 28.77 -11.67
C ARG A 558 -12.29 30.01 -11.35
N HIS A 559 -12.57 30.67 -10.22
CA HIS A 559 -11.74 31.76 -9.71
C HIS A 559 -10.30 31.29 -9.40
N THR A 560 -10.16 30.18 -8.68
CA THR A 560 -8.85 29.57 -8.41
C THR A 560 -8.10 29.25 -9.72
N ILE A 561 -8.74 28.59 -10.69
CA ILE A 561 -8.13 28.28 -11.99
C ILE A 561 -7.74 29.57 -12.74
N ALA A 562 -8.60 30.60 -12.73
CA ALA A 562 -8.29 31.86 -13.40
C ALA A 562 -7.07 32.57 -12.77
N SER A 563 -6.85 32.43 -11.46
CA SER A 563 -5.70 33.05 -10.79
C SER A 563 -4.34 32.54 -11.31
N TYR A 564 -4.27 31.29 -11.77
CA TYR A 564 -3.06 30.72 -12.39
C TYR A 564 -2.63 31.44 -13.68
N TYR A 565 -3.56 32.10 -14.35
CA TYR A 565 -3.32 32.81 -15.60
C TYR A 565 -3.24 34.32 -15.41
N SER A 566 -2.86 34.80 -14.22
CA SER A 566 -2.51 36.21 -14.02
C SER A 566 -1.20 36.56 -14.73
N ALA A 567 -1.01 37.82 -15.12
CA ALA A 567 0.25 38.25 -15.74
C ALA A 567 1.45 37.98 -14.83
N ALA A 568 1.32 38.23 -13.52
CA ALA A 568 2.36 37.96 -12.54
C ALA A 568 2.71 36.46 -12.47
N SER A 569 1.69 35.58 -12.40
CA SER A 569 1.89 34.12 -12.37
C SER A 569 2.63 33.63 -13.63
N ILE A 570 2.23 34.11 -14.81
CA ILE A 570 2.87 33.73 -16.08
C ILE A 570 4.31 34.27 -16.16
N ILE A 571 4.57 35.52 -15.73
CA ILE A 571 5.94 36.08 -15.71
C ILE A 571 6.84 35.21 -14.82
N THR A 572 6.39 34.91 -13.60
CA THR A 572 7.18 34.12 -12.67
C THR A 572 7.45 32.72 -13.21
N LEU A 573 6.41 32.03 -13.72
CA LEU A 573 6.55 30.71 -14.32
C LEU A 573 7.60 30.69 -15.45
N LYS A 574 7.55 31.69 -16.34
CA LYS A 574 8.52 31.81 -17.45
C LYS A 574 9.92 32.17 -16.98
N ARG A 575 10.07 32.98 -15.92
CA ARG A 575 11.37 33.26 -15.29
C ARG A 575 12.01 32.02 -14.68
N MET A 576 11.20 31.08 -14.22
CA MET A 576 11.64 29.75 -13.78
C MET A 576 11.92 28.79 -14.94
N GLY A 577 11.92 29.27 -16.19
CA GLY A 577 12.17 28.45 -17.38
C GLY A 577 11.03 27.51 -17.76
N GLN A 578 9.87 27.62 -17.11
CA GLN A 578 8.73 26.75 -17.35
C GLN A 578 7.79 27.32 -18.41
N ARG A 579 7.13 26.42 -19.15
CA ARG A 579 6.15 26.78 -20.18
C ARG A 579 4.74 26.87 -19.57
N PRO A 580 4.01 27.97 -19.75
CA PRO A 580 2.59 28.06 -19.40
C PRO A 580 1.73 26.88 -19.86
N SER A 581 1.99 26.34 -21.06
CA SER A 581 1.24 25.17 -21.56
C SER A 581 1.53 23.86 -20.83
N SER A 582 2.66 23.76 -20.13
CA SER A 582 3.07 22.57 -19.35
C SER A 582 2.59 22.58 -17.90
N MET A 583 1.98 23.68 -17.46
CA MET A 583 1.50 23.84 -16.09
C MET A 583 0.36 22.86 -15.80
N LYS A 584 0.51 22.08 -14.72
CA LYS A 584 -0.58 21.26 -14.18
C LYS A 584 -1.23 22.02 -13.02
N VAL A 585 -2.55 22.21 -13.12
CA VAL A 585 -3.35 22.98 -12.17
C VAL A 585 -4.34 22.07 -11.50
N GLY A 586 -4.07 21.66 -10.27
CA GLY A 586 -5.06 21.04 -9.38
C GLY A 586 -5.67 22.07 -8.44
N VAL A 587 -6.81 21.71 -7.84
CA VAL A 587 -7.48 22.54 -6.82
C VAL A 587 -7.82 21.65 -5.64
N GLY A 588 -7.35 22.00 -4.45
CA GLY A 588 -7.83 21.40 -3.20
C GLY A 588 -9.12 22.07 -2.75
N ILE A 589 -10.08 21.30 -2.28
CA ILE A 589 -11.33 21.77 -1.68
C ILE A 589 -11.39 21.13 -0.31
N HIS A 590 -11.43 21.94 0.73
CA HIS A 590 -11.46 21.44 2.09
C HIS A 590 -12.43 22.23 2.94
N GLU A 591 -12.81 21.67 4.08
CA GLU A 591 -13.65 22.37 5.04
C GLU A 591 -13.06 23.74 5.38
N PHE A 592 -13.93 24.73 5.50
CA PHE A 592 -13.53 26.01 6.04
C PHE A 592 -13.47 25.90 7.56
N ILE A 593 -12.31 26.16 8.14
CA ILE A 593 -12.12 26.23 9.59
C ILE A 593 -12.41 27.67 10.02
N PRO A 594 -13.51 27.93 10.76
CA PRO A 594 -13.82 29.27 11.23
C PRO A 594 -12.70 29.77 12.15
N ILE A 595 -12.34 31.03 11.98
CA ILE A 595 -11.38 31.73 12.84
C ILE A 595 -12.19 32.59 13.81
N ASP A 596 -12.09 32.29 15.09
CA ASP A 596 -12.70 33.07 16.17
C ASP A 596 -11.66 33.92 16.92
N GLU A 597 -12.11 34.67 17.92
CA GLU A 597 -11.26 35.53 18.75
C GLU A 597 -10.21 34.78 19.59
N ASN A 598 -10.26 33.45 19.65
CA ASN A 598 -9.33 32.62 20.42
C ASN A 598 -8.46 31.72 19.52
N THR A 599 -8.70 31.74 18.21
CA THR A 599 -7.96 30.94 17.24
C THR A 599 -6.56 31.52 17.04
N ILE A 600 -5.54 30.66 17.04
CA ILE A 600 -4.15 31.07 16.86
C ILE A 600 -3.67 30.58 15.50
N GLY A 601 -3.21 31.50 14.67
CA GLY A 601 -2.51 31.19 13.42
C GLY A 601 -1.01 31.10 13.68
N ALA A 602 -0.39 30.00 13.26
CA ALA A 602 1.05 29.83 13.39
C ALA A 602 1.71 29.45 12.06
N VAL A 603 2.88 30.04 11.83
CA VAL A 603 3.81 29.68 10.75
C VAL A 603 5.08 29.14 11.38
N VAL A 604 5.51 27.96 10.94
CA VAL A 604 6.69 27.28 11.47
C VAL A 604 7.70 27.06 10.36
N PHE A 605 8.93 27.50 10.58
CA PHE A 605 10.07 27.21 9.72
C PHE A 605 11.05 26.35 10.48
N THR A 606 11.57 25.32 9.83
CA THR A 606 12.55 24.45 10.46
C THR A 606 13.85 24.39 9.69
N ASP A 607 14.93 24.16 10.43
CA ASP A 607 16.23 23.81 9.86
C ASP A 607 16.98 22.84 10.80
N GLN A 608 18.23 22.55 10.44
CA GLN A 608 19.10 21.62 11.16
C GLN A 608 19.40 22.03 12.61
N ASN A 609 19.32 23.31 12.94
CA ASN A 609 19.66 23.87 14.24
C ASN A 609 18.43 24.22 15.07
N GLU A 610 17.38 24.74 14.42
CA GLU A 610 16.23 25.31 15.12
C GLU A 610 14.87 25.01 14.49
N ILE A 611 13.83 25.16 15.32
CA ILE A 611 12.43 25.28 14.91
C ILE A 611 11.99 26.70 15.31
N LYS A 612 11.68 27.52 14.31
CA LYS A 612 11.16 28.88 14.48
C LYS A 612 9.64 28.87 14.30
N ILE A 613 8.90 29.24 15.34
CA ILE A 613 7.44 29.35 15.32
C ILE A 613 7.08 30.83 15.47
N GLU A 614 6.30 31.36 14.54
CA GLU A 614 5.69 32.68 14.64
C GLU A 614 4.18 32.52 14.75
N ALA A 615 3.57 33.17 15.74
CA ALA A 615 2.16 32.98 16.07
C ALA A 615 1.43 34.29 16.34
N VAL A 616 0.21 34.38 15.83
CA VAL A 616 -0.67 35.54 15.91
C VAL A 616 -2.09 35.09 16.25
N LEU A 617 -2.87 35.96 16.89
CA LEU A 617 -4.30 35.73 17.04
C LEU A 617 -4.99 35.89 15.68
N GLY A 618 -5.77 34.90 15.27
CA GLY A 618 -6.45 34.88 13.98
C GLY A 618 -5.76 33.99 12.94
N SER A 619 -5.62 34.49 11.70
CA SER A 619 -5.13 33.71 10.56
C SER A 619 -3.60 33.70 10.47
N PRO A 620 -2.95 32.55 10.15
CA PRO A 620 -1.52 32.52 9.84
C PRO A 620 -1.16 33.37 8.61
N GLU A 621 -2.13 33.66 7.73
CA GLU A 621 -1.94 34.52 6.55
C GLU A 621 -1.47 35.93 6.92
N LEU A 622 -1.81 36.43 8.12
CA LEU A 622 -1.34 37.75 8.59
C LEU A 622 0.19 37.78 8.72
N ILE A 623 0.80 36.65 9.10
CA ILE A 623 2.26 36.50 9.18
C ILE A 623 2.83 36.31 7.77
N VAL A 624 2.26 35.39 6.99
CA VAL A 624 2.73 35.07 5.62
C VAL A 624 2.73 36.30 4.71
N SER A 625 1.69 37.13 4.80
CA SER A 625 1.55 38.34 3.99
C SER A 625 2.31 39.56 4.54
N GLY A 626 2.93 39.45 5.73
CA GLY A 626 3.66 40.54 6.38
C GLY A 626 2.79 41.65 6.98
N HIS A 627 1.47 41.44 7.11
CA HIS A 627 0.55 42.41 7.72
C HIS A 627 0.54 42.37 9.25
N ALA A 628 1.04 41.29 9.87
CA ALA A 628 1.12 41.17 11.32
C ALA A 628 2.16 42.14 11.91
N THR A 629 1.70 43.13 12.67
CA THR A 629 2.55 44.06 13.44
C THR A 629 2.90 43.53 14.83
N ASP A 630 2.03 42.71 15.40
CA ASP A 630 2.12 42.22 16.77
C ASP A 630 1.97 40.69 16.79
N PHE A 631 3.05 39.97 17.12
CA PHE A 631 3.06 38.50 17.14
C PHE A 631 4.10 37.94 18.12
N VAL A 632 3.93 36.67 18.48
CA VAL A 632 4.90 35.95 19.31
C VAL A 632 5.83 35.14 18.43
N ARG A 633 7.13 35.19 18.72
CA ARG A 633 8.14 34.35 18.08
C ARG A 633 8.78 33.43 19.12
N ILE A 634 8.79 32.13 18.82
CA ILE A 634 9.40 31.08 19.61
C ILE A 634 10.55 30.49 18.80
N LEU A 635 11.74 30.42 19.39
CA LEU A 635 12.90 29.78 18.80
C LEU A 635 13.29 28.58 19.65
N TYR A 636 13.07 27.37 19.13
CA TYR A 636 13.45 26.12 19.78
C TYR A 636 14.78 25.62 19.22
N SER A 637 15.77 25.47 20.08
CA SER A 637 17.09 24.93 19.73
C SER A 637 17.09 23.40 19.84
N ARG A 638 17.50 22.73 18.75
CA ARG A 638 17.61 21.28 18.72
C ARG A 638 18.79 20.74 19.53
N SER A 639 19.84 21.54 19.71
CA SER A 639 21.04 21.13 20.46
C SER A 639 20.86 21.23 21.97
N THR A 640 20.18 22.27 22.45
CA THR A 640 19.94 22.46 23.89
C THR A 640 18.60 21.89 24.35
N LEU A 641 17.70 21.54 23.42
CA LEU A 641 16.33 21.13 23.68
C LEU A 641 15.52 22.17 24.48
N GLN A 642 15.88 23.45 24.36
CA GLN A 642 15.21 24.57 25.01
C GLN A 642 14.65 25.52 23.97
N TYR A 643 13.57 26.23 24.33
CA TYR A 643 13.04 27.33 23.51
C TYR A 643 13.12 28.67 24.24
N THR A 644 13.22 29.73 23.45
CA THR A 644 13.05 31.11 23.91
C THR A 644 11.78 31.70 23.32
N ILE A 645 11.11 32.57 24.07
CA ILE A 645 9.91 33.28 23.62
C ILE A 645 10.25 34.76 23.57
N SER A 646 9.90 35.39 22.45
CA SER A 646 10.02 36.83 22.24
C SER A 646 8.71 37.38 21.69
N SER A 647 8.36 38.61 22.08
CA SER A 647 7.21 39.33 21.54
C SER A 647 7.71 40.38 20.54
N ILE A 648 7.13 40.38 19.35
CA ILE A 648 7.29 41.45 18.38
C ILE A 648 6.05 42.34 18.50
N GLY A 649 6.24 43.63 18.78
CA GLY A 649 5.14 44.54 19.10
C GLY A 649 4.53 44.27 20.49
N LYS A 650 3.20 44.35 20.59
CA LYS A 650 2.39 44.10 21.79
C LYS A 650 1.30 43.05 21.51
N PRO A 651 1.68 41.78 21.29
CA PRO A 651 0.72 40.74 20.99
C PRO A 651 -0.27 40.53 22.16
N THR A 652 -1.54 40.37 21.83
CA THR A 652 -2.62 40.05 22.81
C THR A 652 -2.84 38.55 22.99
N LEU A 653 -2.07 37.74 22.26
CA LEU A 653 -2.11 36.28 22.28
C LEU A 653 -1.72 35.71 23.65
N ASP A 654 -2.57 34.87 24.25
CA ASP A 654 -2.18 34.03 25.39
C ASP A 654 -1.37 32.83 24.91
N ILE A 655 -0.07 32.86 25.17
CA ILE A 655 0.89 31.87 24.74
C ILE A 655 0.64 30.47 25.32
N ASN A 656 -0.04 30.37 26.47
CA ASN A 656 -0.34 29.08 27.11
C ASN A 656 -1.28 28.24 26.25
N ASN A 657 -2.18 28.88 25.50
CA ASN A 657 -3.13 28.21 24.62
C ASN A 657 -2.45 27.50 23.44
N MET A 658 -1.23 27.89 23.07
CA MET A 658 -0.49 27.22 22.01
C MET A 658 -0.08 25.80 22.40
N ARG A 659 0.21 25.56 23.69
CA ARG A 659 0.91 24.35 24.19
C ARG A 659 2.12 24.02 23.32
N ILE A 660 3.15 24.85 23.42
CA ILE A 660 4.34 24.89 22.55
C ILE A 660 4.97 23.51 22.32
N GLU A 661 5.10 22.69 23.37
CA GLU A 661 5.68 21.35 23.25
C GLU A 661 4.91 20.45 22.27
N GLU A 662 3.58 20.52 22.26
CA GLU A 662 2.77 19.75 21.33
C GLU A 662 2.96 20.23 19.88
N VAL A 663 3.17 21.53 19.69
CA VAL A 663 3.50 22.10 18.38
C VAL A 663 4.87 21.60 17.92
N ILE A 664 5.88 21.61 18.80
CA ILE A 664 7.23 21.11 18.48
C ILE A 664 7.19 19.61 18.11
N HIS A 665 6.46 18.80 18.89
CA HIS A 665 6.29 17.38 18.60
C HIS A 665 5.59 17.15 17.26
N LEU A 666 4.51 17.89 16.98
CA LEU A 666 3.80 17.82 15.72
C LEU A 666 4.71 18.17 14.53
N VAL A 667 5.49 19.24 14.66
CA VAL A 667 6.44 19.70 13.64
C VAL A 667 7.49 18.64 13.35
N LYS A 668 8.14 18.06 14.38
CA LYS A 668 9.12 16.98 14.21
C LYS A 668 8.52 15.77 13.49
N ARG A 669 7.28 15.39 13.84
CA ARG A 669 6.57 14.30 13.17
C ARG A 669 6.32 14.59 11.68
N ILE A 670 6.01 15.83 11.32
CA ILE A 670 5.87 16.24 9.91
C ILE A 670 7.22 16.15 9.17
N GLU A 671 8.32 16.56 9.81
CA GLU A 671 9.67 16.40 9.23
C GLU A 671 10.03 14.94 8.99
N GLU A 672 9.69 14.06 9.92
CA GLU A 672 9.89 12.61 9.80
C GLU A 672 9.11 12.04 8.62
N ILE A 673 7.86 12.45 8.42
CA ILE A 673 7.01 12.01 7.29
C ILE A 673 7.60 12.42 5.94
N PHE A 674 8.16 13.64 5.83
CA PHE A 674 8.65 14.18 4.56
C PHE A 674 10.17 14.07 4.36
N HIS A 675 10.89 13.58 5.37
CA HIS A 675 12.35 13.46 5.40
C HIS A 675 13.10 14.75 5.00
N ARG A 676 12.52 15.91 5.32
CA ARG A 676 13.05 17.23 4.99
C ARG A 676 12.59 18.25 6.03
N PHE A 677 13.33 19.34 6.15
CA PHE A 677 12.87 20.53 6.86
C PHE A 677 11.65 21.14 6.15
N GLN A 678 10.78 21.78 6.92
CA GLN A 678 9.46 22.18 6.48
C GLN A 678 9.17 23.64 6.84
N ASP A 679 8.39 24.26 5.96
CA ASP A 679 7.60 25.45 6.22
C ASP A 679 6.13 25.00 6.36
N ILE A 680 5.57 25.24 7.54
CA ILE A 680 4.28 24.70 7.98
C ILE A 680 3.36 25.86 8.37
N GLU A 681 2.15 25.87 7.82
CA GLU A 681 1.07 26.75 8.23
C GLU A 681 0.06 25.92 9.03
N MET A 682 -0.33 26.39 10.22
CA MET A 682 -1.31 25.69 11.07
C MET A 682 -2.24 26.66 11.80
N LEU A 683 -3.39 26.11 12.20
CA LEU A 683 -4.36 26.74 13.08
C LEU A 683 -4.41 25.98 14.40
N ILE A 684 -4.44 26.69 15.52
CA ILE A 684 -4.71 26.14 16.85
C ILE A 684 -6.08 26.67 17.26
N VAL A 685 -7.08 25.78 17.18
CA VAL A 685 -8.48 26.14 17.36
C VAL A 685 -8.96 25.58 18.70
N PRO A 686 -9.64 26.38 19.55
CA PRO A 686 -10.23 25.89 20.79
C PRO A 686 -11.11 24.66 20.58
N ASN A 687 -10.98 23.65 21.43
CA ASN A 687 -11.71 22.36 21.39
C ASN A 687 -11.46 21.46 20.16
N ARG A 688 -10.84 21.96 19.09
CA ARG A 688 -10.50 21.19 17.88
C ARG A 688 -9.02 20.80 17.82
N GLY A 689 -8.13 21.58 18.45
CA GLY A 689 -6.70 21.29 18.55
C GLY A 689 -5.87 21.93 17.44
N ARG A 690 -4.70 21.34 17.14
CA ARG A 690 -3.76 21.83 16.12
C ARG A 690 -4.11 21.20 14.77
N VAL A 691 -4.44 22.02 13.79
CA VAL A 691 -4.77 21.59 12.43
C VAL A 691 -3.77 22.19 11.46
N VAL A 692 -3.04 21.34 10.74
CA VAL A 692 -2.08 21.74 9.73
C VAL A 692 -2.80 22.02 8.43
N VAL A 693 -2.70 23.26 7.94
CA VAL A 693 -3.39 23.69 6.72
C VAL A 693 -2.47 23.69 5.50
N GLN A 694 -1.15 23.75 5.70
CA GLN A 694 -0.15 23.58 4.65
C GLN A 694 1.16 23.07 5.21
N THR A 695 1.90 22.34 4.38
CA THR A 695 3.32 22.12 4.57
C THR A 695 4.05 22.13 3.22
N ARG A 696 5.31 22.57 3.21
CA ARG A 696 6.20 22.54 2.06
C ARG A 696 7.65 22.31 2.51
N PRO A 697 8.45 21.56 1.74
CA PRO A 697 9.85 21.37 2.06
C PRO A 697 10.63 22.68 1.88
N ILE A 698 11.65 22.86 2.73
CA ILE A 698 12.66 23.93 2.66
C ILE A 698 13.93 23.42 1.99
#